data_AF-A0AAV6PS55-F1
#
_entry.id   AF-A0AAV6PS55-F1
#
_cell.length_a   1.000
_cell.length_b   1.000
_cell.length_c   1.000
_cell.angle_alpha   90.00
_cell.angle_beta   90.00
_cell.angle_gamma   90.00
#
_symmetry.space_group_name_H-M   'P 1'
#
loop_
_entity.id
_entity.type
_entity.pdbx_description
1 polymer ?
#
loop_
_entity_poly.entity_id
_entity_poly.type
_entity_poly.pdbx_seq_one_letter_code
_entity_poly.pdbx_strand_id
1 'polypeptide(L)'
;MTAQVDYLAVVYTATSGASAELLGSDEKELVQLVWQLVDVKNKKLGRVNELLIEPDCSDLTEEREEEDVVEESVEEKRSGADCVSTSTSFEAALNLFHLQLTNEVNSAGAGTSVYLCTDGQLHIRQVIHPEAASKNILVPDCFYSFFDLRKEFKTQFPSFDLKALNVHVMAESVNVPADVPPMWDPSSALDPSAILPATAAVQQVQIMANIILALLSEPNCHTFSNLERVSEKFESGTCSKMEKVCDNTVIRARGLPWQSSDQDIARFFRGLNIAKGGAALCLNAQGRRNGEALVRFVNEEHRDLALQRHKHHMGNRYIEVYKATGEDFLKIAGGTSNEVAIFLSREDQIIVRMRGLPFTATHEQVLTFFSPGDGPKETCPVSGGKDGILFVHYPDGRPTGDAFVLFACEEHAQCALRKHKEILGKRYIELFKSTAAEVQQVLNRYSSAPLIPVAPAPLVSVLPAVSLLPPPCGLRDCLRLRGLPYTASIEDILTFLGEFTHDIRPHGVHMVLNQQGRPSGDCFIQMTSAERALQASQRLHKHMMSSQRGVNSRYVEVFPCSAEEMGLVLMGGSLSHTHTHTHTRGRSGTGLSPPPCKSRRKCCWELGVLRDCRVGGLLPWGQGFWVFSNLVLWEDEEIWVNKEGFKNRVLVCVCEGVKSLKCD
;
A
#
# COMPACT_ATOMS: atom_id res chain seq x y z
N MET A 1 27.88 -22.83 -25.72
CA MET A 1 27.23 -24.13 -26.00
C MET A 1 25.74 -23.85 -26.00
N THR A 2 25.13 -23.67 -27.16
CA THR A 2 23.68 -23.56 -27.29
C THR A 2 23.09 -24.93 -26.98
N ALA A 3 22.27 -25.03 -25.93
CA ALA A 3 21.61 -26.28 -25.58
C ALA A 3 20.72 -26.70 -26.77
N GLN A 4 20.90 -27.92 -27.27
CA GLN A 4 20.06 -28.45 -28.33
C GLN A 4 18.66 -28.69 -27.76
N VAL A 5 17.65 -28.07 -28.37
CA VAL A 5 16.24 -28.22 -27.97
C VAL A 5 15.68 -29.47 -28.64
N ASP A 6 15.27 -30.44 -27.83
CA ASP A 6 14.75 -31.72 -28.33
C ASP A 6 13.24 -31.67 -28.51
N TYR A 7 12.54 -31.13 -27.50
CA TYR A 7 11.08 -31.04 -27.49
C TYR A 7 10.61 -29.62 -27.15
N LEU A 8 9.59 -29.15 -27.86
CA LEU A 8 8.88 -27.91 -27.59
C LEU A 8 7.44 -28.21 -27.20
N ALA A 9 7.01 -27.78 -26.01
CA ALA A 9 5.62 -27.83 -25.61
C ALA A 9 4.96 -26.50 -25.97
N VAL A 10 4.09 -26.50 -26.97
CA VAL A 10 3.32 -25.33 -27.40
C VAL A 10 2.18 -25.15 -26.44
N VAL A 11 2.13 -24.03 -25.70
CA VAL A 11 1.15 -23.79 -24.63
C VAL A 11 0.30 -22.58 -24.96
N TYR A 12 -1.00 -22.69 -24.73
CA TYR A 12 -1.96 -21.61 -24.78
C TYR A 12 -2.82 -21.62 -23.51
N THR A 13 -3.07 -20.43 -22.97
CA THR A 13 -3.93 -20.24 -21.80
C THR A 13 -5.08 -19.29 -22.13
N ALA A 14 -6.28 -19.63 -21.66
CA ALA A 14 -7.44 -18.76 -21.69
C ALA A 14 -7.94 -18.47 -20.27
N THR A 15 -8.25 -17.20 -19.99
CA THR A 15 -8.83 -16.74 -18.73
C THR A 15 -10.33 -16.51 -18.92
N SER A 16 -11.08 -16.38 -17.82
CA SER A 16 -12.51 -16.01 -17.85
C SER A 16 -12.76 -14.54 -18.23
N GLY A 17 -11.73 -13.82 -18.67
CA GLY A 17 -11.70 -12.37 -18.77
C GLY A 17 -11.16 -11.88 -20.10
N ALA A 18 -10.36 -10.82 -20.05
CA ALA A 18 -9.74 -10.21 -21.22
C ALA A 18 -8.82 -11.20 -21.96
N SER A 19 -8.85 -11.14 -23.30
CA SER A 19 -8.09 -12.03 -24.17
C SER A 19 -7.09 -11.25 -25.06
N ALA A 20 -6.28 -11.99 -25.83
CA ALA A 20 -5.29 -11.47 -26.76
C ALA A 20 -4.29 -10.49 -26.10
N GLU A 21 -4.23 -9.22 -26.54
CA GLU A 21 -3.24 -8.23 -26.07
C GLU A 21 -3.49 -7.75 -24.63
N LEU A 22 -4.69 -7.98 -24.11
CA LEU A 22 -5.10 -7.62 -22.75
C LEU A 22 -5.16 -8.84 -21.81
N LEU A 23 -4.64 -10.00 -22.24
CA LEU A 23 -4.67 -11.23 -21.46
C LEU A 23 -4.02 -11.05 -20.06
N GLY A 24 -4.81 -11.34 -19.02
CA GLY A 24 -4.37 -11.24 -17.62
C GLY A 24 -4.34 -9.80 -17.06
N SER A 25 -4.86 -8.81 -17.80
CA SER A 25 -4.93 -7.41 -17.33
C SER A 25 -6.06 -7.15 -16.33
N ASP A 26 -7.00 -8.06 -16.18
CA ASP A 26 -8.24 -7.90 -15.41
C ASP A 26 -8.34 -8.79 -14.16
N GLU A 27 -7.22 -9.41 -13.75
CA GLU A 27 -7.12 -10.26 -12.55
C GLU A 27 -8.09 -11.47 -12.59
N LYS A 28 -8.59 -11.83 -13.78
CA LYS A 28 -9.48 -12.98 -13.96
C LYS A 28 -8.70 -14.29 -14.05
N GLU A 29 -9.31 -15.34 -13.51
CA GLU A 29 -8.67 -16.64 -13.31
C GLU A 29 -8.53 -17.42 -14.61
N LEU A 30 -7.52 -18.30 -14.65
CA LEU A 30 -7.30 -19.26 -15.72
C LEU A 30 -8.43 -20.31 -15.73
N VAL A 31 -9.09 -20.46 -16.89
CA VAL A 31 -10.17 -21.45 -17.07
C VAL A 31 -9.76 -22.62 -17.94
N GLN A 32 -8.79 -22.43 -18.83
CA GLN A 32 -8.39 -23.43 -19.80
C GLN A 32 -6.89 -23.36 -20.08
N LEU A 33 -6.23 -24.51 -20.00
CA LEU A 33 -4.83 -24.71 -20.36
C LEU A 33 -4.75 -25.78 -21.45
N VAL A 34 -4.24 -25.41 -22.62
CA VAL A 34 -4.09 -26.32 -23.76
C VAL A 34 -2.63 -26.39 -24.15
N TRP A 35 -2.13 -27.59 -24.46
CA TRP A 35 -0.80 -27.75 -24.99
C TRP A 35 -0.66 -28.88 -25.99
N GLN A 36 0.37 -28.78 -26.83
CA GLN A 36 0.75 -29.80 -27.79
C GLN A 36 2.27 -29.93 -27.85
N LEU A 37 2.76 -31.17 -27.76
CA LEU A 37 4.19 -31.45 -27.86
C LEU A 37 4.64 -31.46 -29.33
N VAL A 38 5.78 -30.83 -29.61
CA VAL A 38 6.44 -30.82 -30.92
C VAL A 38 7.83 -31.41 -30.77
N ASP A 39 8.07 -32.51 -31.48
CA ASP A 39 9.40 -33.11 -31.59
C ASP A 39 10.21 -32.35 -32.64
N VAL A 40 11.21 -31.59 -32.19
CA VAL A 40 12.02 -30.71 -33.03
C VAL A 40 12.95 -31.53 -33.94
N LYS A 41 13.45 -32.66 -33.45
CA LYS A 41 14.38 -33.54 -34.18
C LYS A 41 13.66 -34.28 -35.31
N ASN A 42 12.49 -34.84 -35.01
CA ASN A 42 11.73 -35.64 -35.96
C ASN A 42 10.67 -34.84 -36.74
N LYS A 43 10.46 -33.57 -36.40
CA LYS A 43 9.43 -32.68 -36.98
C LYS A 43 8.03 -33.30 -36.93
N LYS A 44 7.68 -33.85 -35.76
CA LYS A 44 6.39 -34.53 -35.53
C LYS A 44 5.58 -33.81 -34.45
N LEU A 45 4.27 -33.77 -34.65
CA LEU A 45 3.32 -33.31 -33.63
C LEU A 45 2.90 -34.48 -32.75
N GLY A 46 2.88 -34.23 -31.45
CA GLY A 46 2.22 -35.07 -30.45
C GLY A 46 0.71 -34.82 -30.40
N ARG A 47 0.08 -35.42 -29.40
CA ARG A 47 -1.34 -35.24 -29.11
C ARG A 47 -1.60 -33.83 -28.58
N VAL A 48 -2.78 -33.27 -28.86
CA VAL A 48 -3.27 -32.08 -28.16
C VAL A 48 -3.88 -32.49 -26.84
N ASN A 49 -3.46 -31.85 -25.76
CA ASN A 49 -3.98 -32.05 -24.42
C ASN A 49 -4.69 -30.78 -23.95
N GLU A 50 -5.78 -30.99 -23.23
CA GLU A 50 -6.63 -29.91 -22.72
C GLU A 50 -6.96 -30.17 -21.25
N LEU A 51 -6.73 -29.14 -20.43
CA LEU A 51 -7.11 -29.08 -19.03
C LEU A 51 -8.10 -27.93 -18.83
N LEU A 52 -9.28 -28.28 -18.32
CA LEU A 52 -10.26 -27.31 -17.84
C LEU A 52 -10.07 -27.09 -16.34
N ILE A 53 -10.10 -25.83 -15.92
CA ILE A 53 -9.85 -25.41 -14.54
C ILE A 53 -11.10 -24.71 -14.05
N GLU A 54 -11.65 -25.20 -12.94
CA GLU A 54 -12.76 -24.54 -12.27
C GLU A 54 -12.25 -23.26 -11.56
N PRO A 55 -12.83 -22.09 -11.84
CA PRO A 55 -12.47 -20.86 -11.13
C PRO A 55 -12.94 -20.93 -9.67
N ASP A 56 -12.12 -20.43 -8.76
CA ASP A 56 -12.44 -20.29 -7.34
C ASP A 56 -13.51 -19.19 -7.22
N CYS A 57 -14.78 -19.59 -7.10
CA CYS A 57 -15.91 -18.67 -7.02
C CYS A 57 -15.82 -17.83 -5.73
N SER A 58 -15.18 -16.67 -5.80
CA SER A 58 -15.18 -15.67 -4.75
C SER A 58 -15.41 -14.27 -5.31
N ASP A 59 -16.59 -14.02 -5.85
CA ASP A 59 -17.11 -12.66 -5.99
C ASP A 59 -18.63 -12.63 -5.77
N LEU A 60 -19.01 -11.90 -4.71
CA LEU A 60 -20.31 -11.31 -4.35
C LEU A 60 -21.28 -12.11 -3.44
N THR A 61 -21.36 -11.59 -2.22
CA THR A 61 -22.54 -11.54 -1.35
C THR A 61 -23.82 -11.14 -2.08
N GLU A 62 -24.91 -11.83 -1.73
CA GLU A 62 -26.30 -11.38 -1.73
C GLU A 62 -26.89 -10.97 -3.08
N GLU A 63 -27.32 -11.96 -3.87
CA GLU A 63 -28.59 -12.00 -4.62
C GLU A 63 -28.77 -13.41 -5.20
N ARG A 64 -29.06 -14.39 -4.33
CA ARG A 64 -29.78 -15.60 -4.74
C ARG A 64 -31.17 -15.47 -4.17
N GLU A 65 -32.09 -14.96 -4.99
CA GLU A 65 -33.47 -15.41 -4.86
C GLU A 65 -33.48 -16.91 -5.14
N GLU A 66 -34.01 -17.65 -4.18
CA GLU A 66 -34.32 -19.07 -4.29
C GLU A 66 -35.34 -19.25 -5.41
N GLU A 67 -34.92 -19.79 -6.56
CA GLU A 67 -35.80 -20.60 -7.38
C GLU A 67 -35.21 -22.01 -7.46
N ASP A 68 -35.84 -22.91 -6.72
CA ASP A 68 -35.73 -24.35 -6.84
C ASP A 68 -36.08 -24.77 -8.27
N VAL A 69 -35.08 -25.15 -9.07
CA VAL A 69 -35.30 -26.05 -10.20
C VAL A 69 -34.33 -27.22 -10.07
N VAL A 70 -34.90 -28.35 -9.66
CA VAL A 70 -34.31 -29.66 -9.78
C VAL A 70 -34.24 -29.99 -11.28
N GLU A 71 -33.06 -29.91 -11.89
CA GLU A 71 -32.79 -30.63 -13.14
C GLU A 71 -31.72 -31.71 -12.91
N GLU A 72 -32.20 -32.95 -12.88
CA GLU A 72 -31.43 -34.17 -13.05
C GLU A 72 -30.79 -34.22 -14.46
N SER A 73 -29.49 -34.47 -14.48
CA SER A 73 -28.72 -35.26 -15.46
C SER A 73 -28.93 -35.02 -16.96
N VAL A 74 -27.83 -34.70 -17.69
CA VAL A 74 -27.42 -35.50 -18.86
C VAL A 74 -25.88 -35.49 -18.99
N GLU A 75 -25.24 -36.60 -18.64
CA GLU A 75 -23.93 -36.94 -19.21
C GLU A 75 -24.14 -37.26 -20.69
N GLU A 76 -23.99 -36.27 -21.58
CA GLU A 76 -23.85 -36.56 -23.01
C GLU A 76 -22.43 -37.09 -23.26
N LYS A 77 -22.30 -38.42 -23.27
CA LYS A 77 -21.21 -39.12 -23.93
C LYS A 77 -21.17 -38.72 -25.41
N ARG A 78 -20.34 -37.73 -25.75
CA ARG A 78 -19.82 -37.56 -27.11
C ARG A 78 -18.62 -38.47 -27.28
N SER A 79 -18.84 -39.54 -28.05
CA SER A 79 -17.79 -40.44 -28.50
C SER A 79 -16.88 -39.72 -29.51
N GLY A 80 -15.71 -39.29 -29.04
CA GLY A 80 -14.56 -38.84 -29.84
C GLY A 80 -13.35 -38.83 -28.93
N ALA A 81 -12.34 -39.64 -29.23
CA ALA A 81 -11.24 -39.97 -28.32
C ALA A 81 -10.20 -38.83 -28.18
N ASP A 82 -10.58 -37.67 -27.66
CA ASP A 82 -9.65 -36.60 -27.27
C ASP A 82 -9.71 -36.38 -25.76
N CYS A 83 -8.54 -36.38 -25.10
CA CYS A 83 -8.44 -36.47 -23.64
C CYS A 83 -8.68 -35.10 -22.99
N VAL A 84 -9.94 -34.74 -22.84
CA VAL A 84 -10.33 -33.64 -21.95
C VAL A 84 -10.17 -34.13 -20.51
N SER A 85 -9.32 -33.46 -19.73
CA SER A 85 -9.18 -33.71 -18.29
C SER A 85 -9.71 -32.50 -17.53
N THR A 86 -10.70 -32.70 -16.66
CA THR A 86 -11.21 -31.64 -15.78
C THR A 86 -10.37 -31.63 -14.49
N SER A 87 -9.99 -30.44 -14.03
CA SER A 87 -9.27 -30.24 -12.79
C SER A 87 -10.03 -29.28 -11.89
N THR A 88 -10.11 -29.62 -10.60
CA THR A 88 -10.89 -28.86 -9.61
C THR A 88 -10.14 -27.66 -9.03
N SER A 89 -8.83 -27.53 -9.28
CA SER A 89 -8.04 -26.40 -8.78
C SER A 89 -6.83 -26.10 -9.68
N PHE A 90 -6.41 -24.84 -9.66
CA PHE A 90 -5.25 -24.36 -10.43
C PHE A 90 -3.95 -25.11 -10.07
N GLU A 91 -3.70 -25.41 -8.79
CA GLU A 91 -2.52 -26.18 -8.37
C GLU A 91 -2.54 -27.61 -8.93
N ALA A 92 -3.69 -28.27 -8.89
CA ALA A 92 -3.85 -29.62 -9.46
C ALA A 92 -3.62 -29.59 -10.98
N ALA A 93 -4.11 -28.55 -11.67
CA ALA A 93 -3.92 -28.37 -13.10
C ALA A 93 -2.44 -28.27 -13.48
N LEU A 94 -1.64 -27.45 -12.78
CA LEU A 94 -0.20 -27.30 -13.05
C LEU A 94 0.57 -28.60 -12.79
N ASN A 95 0.21 -29.33 -11.73
CA ASN A 95 0.83 -30.62 -11.42
C ASN A 95 0.47 -31.70 -12.46
N LEU A 96 -0.80 -31.73 -12.91
CA LEU A 96 -1.25 -32.63 -13.97
C LEU A 96 -0.57 -32.31 -15.30
N PHE A 97 -0.47 -31.03 -15.66
CA PHE A 97 0.28 -30.58 -16.83
C PHE A 97 1.73 -31.08 -16.80
N HIS A 98 2.44 -30.85 -15.69
CA HIS A 98 3.83 -31.27 -15.55
C HIS A 98 3.99 -32.79 -15.64
N LEU A 99 3.08 -33.55 -15.01
CA LEU A 99 3.07 -35.01 -15.06
C LEU A 99 2.81 -35.54 -16.47
N GLN A 100 1.79 -35.01 -17.17
CA GLN A 100 1.45 -35.42 -18.53
C GLN A 100 2.56 -35.08 -19.51
N LEU A 101 3.11 -33.86 -19.45
CA LEU A 101 4.24 -33.44 -20.27
C LEU A 101 5.45 -34.37 -20.08
N THR A 102 5.78 -34.69 -18.83
CA THR A 102 6.90 -35.60 -18.51
C THR A 102 6.65 -37.00 -19.06
N ASN A 103 5.43 -37.52 -18.95
CA ASN A 103 5.06 -38.84 -19.48
C ASN A 103 5.14 -38.90 -21.01
N GLU A 104 4.69 -37.86 -21.72
CA GLU A 104 4.77 -37.80 -23.18
C GLU A 104 6.22 -37.78 -23.67
N VAL A 105 7.07 -36.97 -23.02
CA VAL A 105 8.49 -36.87 -23.37
C VAL A 105 9.21 -38.19 -23.11
N ASN A 106 8.97 -38.83 -21.96
CA ASN A 106 9.51 -40.15 -21.64
C ASN A 106 9.06 -41.22 -22.63
N SER A 107 7.85 -41.10 -23.19
CA SER A 107 7.31 -42.03 -24.19
C SER A 107 7.88 -41.77 -25.59
N ALA A 108 8.29 -40.54 -25.90
CA ALA A 108 8.77 -40.12 -27.21
C ALA A 108 10.27 -40.41 -27.46
N GLY A 109 11.10 -40.56 -26.42
CA GLY A 109 12.50 -40.99 -26.53
C GLY A 109 13.50 -40.21 -25.67
N ALA A 110 14.79 -40.58 -25.77
CA ALA A 110 15.90 -40.17 -24.90
C ALA A 110 16.39 -38.71 -25.07
N GLY A 111 15.49 -37.75 -25.26
CA GLY A 111 15.81 -36.32 -25.18
C GLY A 111 15.54 -35.80 -23.77
N THR A 112 16.48 -35.04 -23.19
CA THR A 112 16.37 -34.53 -21.81
C THR A 112 15.93 -33.07 -21.72
N SER A 113 15.82 -32.35 -22.85
CA SER A 113 15.52 -30.91 -22.88
C SER A 113 14.12 -30.64 -23.43
N VAL A 114 13.24 -30.15 -22.55
CA VAL A 114 11.87 -29.72 -22.88
C VAL A 114 11.75 -28.25 -22.55
N TYR A 115 11.28 -27.45 -23.50
CA TYR A 115 11.02 -26.03 -23.30
C TYR A 115 9.59 -25.68 -23.71
N LEU A 116 9.00 -24.68 -23.05
CA LEU A 116 7.69 -24.18 -23.43
C LEU A 116 7.81 -23.18 -24.58
N CYS A 117 6.81 -23.13 -25.45
CA CYS A 117 6.67 -22.10 -26.48
C CYS A 117 5.26 -21.52 -26.44
N THR A 118 5.14 -20.19 -26.39
CA THR A 118 3.86 -19.48 -26.26
C THR A 118 3.70 -18.41 -27.32
N ASP A 119 2.45 -18.03 -27.61
CA ASP A 119 2.14 -16.88 -28.47
C ASP A 119 2.36 -15.58 -27.69
N GLY A 120 3.58 -15.04 -27.77
CA GLY A 120 3.98 -13.92 -26.93
C GLY A 120 4.24 -14.31 -25.48
N GLN A 121 4.57 -13.30 -24.68
CA GLN A 121 4.97 -13.48 -23.27
C GLN A 121 3.81 -13.43 -22.25
N LEU A 122 2.58 -13.10 -22.67
CA LEU A 122 1.46 -12.83 -21.76
C LEU A 122 0.98 -14.08 -21.00
N HIS A 123 0.86 -15.22 -21.68
CA HIS A 123 0.40 -16.47 -21.08
C HIS A 123 1.20 -16.86 -19.83
N ILE A 124 2.53 -16.74 -19.90
CA ILE A 124 3.40 -17.06 -18.78
C ILE A 124 3.48 -15.89 -17.79
N ARG A 125 3.78 -14.68 -18.29
CA ARG A 125 4.14 -13.54 -17.42
C ARG A 125 2.94 -12.84 -16.77
N GLN A 126 1.77 -12.82 -17.40
CA GLN A 126 0.57 -12.12 -16.91
C GLN A 126 -0.50 -13.05 -16.34
N VAL A 127 -0.53 -14.33 -16.74
CA VAL A 127 -1.56 -15.27 -16.24
C VAL A 127 -0.98 -16.24 -15.22
N ILE A 128 -0.10 -17.16 -15.64
CA ILE A 128 0.35 -18.27 -14.78
C ILE A 128 1.11 -17.79 -13.55
N HIS A 129 2.12 -16.93 -13.74
CA HIS A 129 2.97 -16.46 -12.63
C HIS A 129 2.22 -15.58 -11.62
N PRO A 130 1.38 -14.61 -12.06
CA PRO A 130 0.58 -13.79 -11.13
C PRO A 130 -0.48 -14.59 -10.38
N GLU A 131 -1.20 -15.49 -11.05
CA GLU A 131 -2.24 -16.32 -10.41
C GLU A 131 -1.62 -17.28 -9.38
N ALA A 132 -0.48 -17.90 -9.72
CA ALA A 132 0.25 -18.70 -8.75
C ALA A 132 0.72 -17.88 -7.54
N ALA A 133 1.15 -16.63 -7.76
CA ALA A 133 1.61 -15.75 -6.70
C ALA A 133 0.49 -15.27 -5.78
N SER A 134 -0.71 -15.00 -6.30
CA SER A 134 -1.88 -14.59 -5.50
C SER A 134 -2.39 -15.76 -4.65
N LYS A 135 -2.44 -16.97 -5.22
CA LYS A 135 -2.87 -18.21 -4.54
C LYS A 135 -1.76 -18.87 -3.69
N ASN A 136 -0.54 -18.33 -3.69
CA ASN A 136 0.64 -18.89 -3.01
C ASN A 136 1.00 -20.33 -3.44
N ILE A 137 0.83 -20.63 -4.72
CA ILE A 137 1.13 -21.93 -5.33
C ILE A 137 2.54 -21.92 -5.92
N LEU A 138 3.25 -23.05 -5.81
CA LEU A 138 4.56 -23.22 -6.43
C LEU A 138 4.39 -23.58 -7.91
N VAL A 139 5.01 -22.79 -8.79
CA VAL A 139 4.99 -23.04 -10.23
C VAL A 139 6.10 -24.04 -10.59
N PRO A 140 5.82 -25.07 -11.43
CA PRO A 140 6.84 -25.98 -11.93
C PRO A 140 7.99 -25.28 -12.69
N ASP A 141 9.19 -25.86 -12.64
CA ASP A 141 10.42 -25.28 -13.19
C ASP A 141 10.35 -24.96 -14.69
N CYS A 142 9.55 -25.72 -15.45
CA CYS A 142 9.36 -25.53 -16.88
C CYS A 142 8.75 -24.16 -17.25
N PHE A 143 8.00 -23.52 -16.34
CA PHE A 143 7.39 -22.20 -16.58
C PHE A 143 8.32 -21.02 -16.33
N TYR A 144 9.56 -21.25 -15.89
CA TYR A 144 10.56 -20.17 -15.72
C TYR A 144 11.41 -19.94 -16.96
N SER A 145 11.33 -20.82 -17.98
CA SER A 145 12.07 -20.69 -19.23
C SER A 145 11.18 -21.07 -20.42
N PHE A 146 10.98 -20.14 -21.35
CA PHE A 146 10.09 -20.36 -22.50
C PHE A 146 10.58 -19.62 -23.75
N PHE A 147 10.08 -20.01 -24.91
CA PHE A 147 10.30 -19.33 -26.18
C PHE A 147 9.07 -18.52 -26.56
N ASP A 148 9.26 -17.24 -26.90
CA ASP A 148 8.23 -16.41 -27.49
C ASP A 148 8.19 -16.62 -29.00
N LEU A 149 7.10 -17.20 -29.49
CA LEU A 149 6.93 -17.51 -30.92
C LEU A 149 7.01 -16.26 -31.80
N ARG A 150 6.49 -15.11 -31.35
CA ARG A 150 6.50 -13.86 -32.13
C ARG A 150 7.91 -13.30 -32.26
N LYS A 151 8.71 -13.38 -31.19
CA LYS A 151 10.11 -12.95 -31.20
C LYS A 151 10.97 -13.87 -32.07
N GLU A 152 10.79 -15.17 -31.95
CA GLU A 152 11.46 -16.17 -32.81
C GLU A 152 11.09 -15.97 -34.29
N PHE A 153 9.80 -15.77 -34.60
CA PHE A 153 9.34 -15.48 -35.95
C PHE A 153 9.97 -14.22 -36.55
N LYS A 154 10.07 -13.15 -35.75
CA LYS A 154 10.72 -11.90 -36.19
C LYS A 154 12.21 -12.08 -36.50
N THR A 155 12.91 -12.99 -35.82
CA THR A 155 14.32 -13.26 -36.16
C THR A 155 14.48 -13.86 -37.55
N GLN A 156 13.51 -14.68 -37.98
CA GLN A 156 13.45 -15.24 -39.33
C GLN A 156 12.90 -14.24 -40.36
N PHE A 157 11.94 -13.39 -39.97
CA PHE A 157 11.28 -12.40 -40.82
C PHE A 157 11.39 -10.97 -40.24
N PRO A 158 12.54 -10.29 -40.41
CA PRO A 158 12.81 -9.00 -39.76
C PRO A 158 11.92 -7.83 -40.22
N SER A 159 11.19 -7.99 -41.32
CA SER A 159 10.34 -6.96 -41.92
C SER A 159 9.06 -6.67 -41.12
N PHE A 160 8.66 -7.57 -40.22
CA PHE A 160 7.44 -7.43 -39.44
C PHE A 160 7.68 -6.69 -38.12
N ASP A 161 6.71 -5.85 -37.73
CA ASP A 161 6.70 -5.26 -36.39
C ASP A 161 6.11 -6.24 -35.36
N LEU A 162 6.70 -6.31 -34.16
CA LEU A 162 6.30 -7.26 -33.12
C LEU A 162 4.86 -7.05 -32.66
N LYS A 163 4.42 -5.79 -32.61
CA LYS A 163 3.08 -5.42 -32.16
C LYS A 163 1.99 -5.77 -33.17
N ALA A 164 2.36 -5.93 -34.45
CA ALA A 164 1.42 -6.30 -35.50
C ALA A 164 1.35 -7.82 -35.73
N LEU A 165 2.28 -8.59 -35.16
CA LEU A 165 2.30 -10.04 -35.28
C LEU A 165 1.26 -10.67 -34.35
N ASN A 166 0.38 -11.47 -34.95
CA ASN A 166 -0.51 -12.39 -34.26
C ASN A 166 -0.39 -13.78 -34.93
N VAL A 167 -0.97 -14.82 -34.30
CA VAL A 167 -0.90 -16.20 -34.82
C VAL A 167 -1.40 -16.30 -36.26
N HIS A 168 -2.45 -15.57 -36.62
CA HIS A 168 -3.06 -15.59 -37.95
C HIS A 168 -2.14 -14.99 -39.03
N VAL A 169 -1.54 -13.82 -38.78
CA VAL A 169 -0.58 -13.16 -39.68
C VAL A 169 0.66 -14.04 -39.86
N MET A 170 1.12 -14.71 -38.80
CA MET A 170 2.22 -15.67 -38.89
C MET A 170 1.82 -16.87 -39.77
N ALA A 171 0.63 -17.45 -39.55
CA ALA A 171 0.12 -18.57 -40.34
C ALA A 171 0.00 -18.24 -41.83
N GLU A 172 -0.54 -17.07 -42.18
CA GLU A 172 -0.64 -16.60 -43.57
C GLU A 172 0.75 -16.45 -44.21
N SER A 173 1.72 -15.91 -43.46
CA SER A 173 3.08 -15.70 -43.94
C SER A 173 3.83 -17.00 -44.24
N VAL A 174 3.50 -18.09 -43.53
CA VAL A 174 4.09 -19.42 -43.75
C VAL A 174 3.19 -20.39 -44.53
N ASN A 175 2.06 -19.90 -45.09
CA ASN A 175 1.07 -20.69 -45.83
C ASN A 175 0.49 -21.88 -45.04
N VAL A 176 0.30 -21.73 -43.74
CA VAL A 176 -0.41 -22.73 -42.92
C VAL A 176 -1.92 -22.51 -43.10
N PRO A 177 -2.70 -23.54 -43.46
CA PRO A 177 -4.15 -23.41 -43.58
C PRO A 177 -4.77 -23.15 -42.20
N ALA A 178 -5.24 -21.93 -41.98
CA ALA A 178 -6.11 -21.61 -40.86
C ALA A 178 -7.55 -21.84 -41.32
N ASP A 179 -8.19 -22.94 -40.88
CA ASP A 179 -9.62 -23.14 -41.07
C ASP A 179 -10.37 -22.12 -40.20
N VAL A 180 -10.67 -20.94 -40.76
CA VAL A 180 -11.39 -19.88 -40.07
C VAL A 180 -12.89 -20.24 -40.02
N PRO A 181 -13.54 -20.35 -38.83
CA PRO A 181 -14.99 -20.33 -38.78
C PRO A 181 -15.49 -18.99 -39.35
N PRO A 182 -16.52 -18.95 -40.21
CA PRO A 182 -16.98 -17.73 -40.85
C PRO A 182 -17.74 -16.83 -39.86
N MET A 183 -17.06 -16.29 -38.85
CA MET A 183 -17.59 -15.32 -37.89
C MET A 183 -16.48 -14.65 -37.05
N TRP A 184 -15.34 -14.28 -37.65
CA TRP A 184 -14.35 -13.43 -36.98
C TRP A 184 -13.81 -12.38 -37.96
N ASP A 185 -14.55 -11.28 -38.09
CA ASP A 185 -14.06 -10.04 -38.69
C ASP A 185 -13.47 -9.18 -37.55
N PRO A 186 -12.15 -8.88 -37.56
CA PRO A 186 -11.48 -8.05 -36.55
C PRO A 186 -12.05 -6.65 -36.39
N SER A 187 -12.86 -6.18 -37.36
CA SER A 187 -13.53 -4.88 -37.31
C SER A 187 -14.95 -4.93 -36.72
N SER A 188 -15.45 -6.13 -36.39
CA SER A 188 -16.80 -6.35 -35.86
C SER A 188 -16.87 -6.77 -34.38
N ALA A 189 -15.71 -7.04 -33.74
CA ALA A 189 -15.65 -7.36 -32.31
C ALA A 189 -15.81 -6.08 -31.48
N LEU A 190 -17.06 -5.73 -31.19
CA LEU A 190 -17.41 -4.58 -30.35
C LEU A 190 -17.22 -4.84 -28.84
N ASP A 191 -16.61 -5.96 -28.44
CA ASP A 191 -16.36 -6.24 -27.02
C ASP A 191 -15.07 -7.05 -26.76
N PRO A 192 -14.00 -6.43 -26.21
CA PRO A 192 -12.79 -7.11 -25.73
C PRO A 192 -13.00 -8.08 -24.55
N SER A 193 -14.23 -8.18 -24.02
CA SER A 193 -14.59 -9.04 -22.88
C SER A 193 -15.28 -10.37 -23.25
N ALA A 194 -15.46 -10.65 -24.55
CA ALA A 194 -16.10 -11.88 -25.00
C ALA A 194 -15.22 -13.12 -24.75
N ILE A 195 -15.73 -14.06 -23.95
CA ILE A 195 -15.10 -15.36 -23.65
C ILE A 195 -14.88 -16.13 -24.97
N LEU A 196 -13.65 -16.52 -25.25
CA LEU A 196 -13.33 -17.40 -26.39
C LEU A 196 -14.00 -18.77 -26.20
N PRO A 197 -14.67 -19.33 -27.22
CA PRO A 197 -15.18 -20.70 -27.14
C PRO A 197 -14.05 -21.68 -26.85
N ALA A 198 -14.28 -22.72 -26.02
CA ALA A 198 -13.25 -23.71 -25.67
C ALA A 198 -12.58 -24.36 -26.90
N THR A 199 -13.31 -24.47 -28.02
CA THR A 199 -12.78 -24.96 -29.30
C THR A 199 -11.74 -24.04 -29.94
N ALA A 200 -11.79 -22.74 -29.65
CA ALA A 200 -10.87 -21.75 -30.21
C ALA A 200 -9.46 -21.90 -29.63
N ALA A 201 -9.31 -22.19 -28.33
CA ALA A 201 -8.01 -22.38 -27.68
C ALA A 201 -7.25 -23.59 -28.28
N VAL A 202 -7.97 -24.70 -28.51
CA VAL A 202 -7.44 -25.91 -29.17
C VAL A 202 -6.97 -25.60 -30.58
N GLN A 203 -7.78 -24.88 -31.36
CA GLN A 203 -7.41 -24.46 -32.71
C GLN A 203 -6.17 -23.56 -32.72
N GLN A 204 -6.06 -22.60 -31.78
CA GLN A 204 -4.89 -21.73 -31.68
C GLN A 204 -3.61 -22.54 -31.43
N VAL A 205 -3.61 -23.51 -30.50
CA VAL A 205 -2.44 -24.37 -30.25
C VAL A 205 -2.06 -25.18 -31.48
N GLN A 206 -3.04 -25.74 -32.19
CA GLN A 206 -2.79 -26.51 -33.42
C GLN A 206 -2.16 -25.62 -34.51
N ILE A 207 -2.68 -24.41 -34.71
CA ILE A 207 -2.12 -23.45 -35.68
C ILE A 207 -0.68 -23.07 -35.27
N MET A 208 -0.44 -22.77 -33.99
CA MET A 208 0.90 -22.47 -33.48
C MET A 208 1.88 -23.62 -33.68
N ALA A 209 1.46 -24.87 -33.42
CA ALA A 209 2.27 -26.05 -33.63
C ALA A 209 2.60 -26.27 -35.12
N ASN A 210 1.64 -26.02 -36.01
CA ASN A 210 1.85 -26.05 -37.45
C ASN A 210 2.81 -24.95 -37.93
N ILE A 211 2.71 -23.73 -37.38
CA ILE A 211 3.67 -22.65 -37.66
C ILE A 211 5.08 -23.08 -37.26
N ILE A 212 5.24 -23.66 -36.06
CA ILE A 212 6.54 -24.15 -35.59
C ILE A 212 7.09 -25.23 -36.52
N LEU A 213 6.27 -26.18 -36.97
CA LEU A 213 6.69 -27.16 -37.97
C LEU A 213 7.12 -26.52 -39.30
N ALA A 214 6.39 -25.50 -39.76
CA ALA A 214 6.73 -24.76 -40.98
C ALA A 214 8.03 -23.96 -40.83
N LEU A 215 8.33 -23.43 -39.64
CA LEU A 215 9.60 -22.78 -39.32
C LEU A 215 10.77 -23.78 -39.27
N LEU A 216 10.55 -24.99 -38.74
CA LEU A 216 11.55 -26.06 -38.70
C LEU A 216 11.79 -26.71 -40.05
N SER A 217 10.81 -26.66 -40.96
CA SER A 217 10.87 -27.26 -42.29
C SER A 217 11.63 -26.37 -43.28
N GLU A 218 12.10 -26.97 -44.38
CA GLU A 218 12.67 -26.18 -45.48
C GLU A 218 11.56 -25.33 -46.13
N PRO A 219 11.84 -24.07 -46.50
CA PRO A 219 13.16 -23.43 -46.63
C PRO A 219 13.69 -22.70 -45.38
N ASN A 220 12.92 -22.65 -44.28
CA ASN A 220 13.21 -21.76 -43.15
C ASN A 220 14.30 -22.29 -42.21
N CYS A 221 14.31 -23.61 -41.93
CA CYS A 221 15.30 -24.29 -41.08
C CYS A 221 15.65 -23.53 -39.77
N HIS A 222 14.64 -22.93 -39.14
CA HIS A 222 14.81 -22.07 -37.97
C HIS A 222 15.37 -22.85 -36.78
N THR A 223 16.22 -22.20 -35.97
CA THR A 223 16.73 -22.76 -34.72
C THR A 223 16.35 -21.86 -33.55
N PHE A 224 15.55 -22.40 -32.64
CA PHE A 224 15.13 -21.71 -31.43
C PHE A 224 16.33 -21.39 -30.53
N SER A 225 16.52 -20.11 -30.23
CA SER A 225 17.71 -19.64 -29.51
C SER A 225 17.45 -18.46 -28.57
N ASN A 226 16.35 -17.73 -28.76
CA ASN A 226 15.97 -16.58 -27.95
C ASN A 226 15.12 -17.02 -26.75
N LEU A 227 15.76 -17.69 -25.80
CA LEU A 227 15.10 -18.17 -24.60
C LEU A 227 14.74 -17.00 -23.67
N GLU A 228 13.46 -16.84 -23.36
CA GLU A 228 12.99 -15.97 -22.30
C GLU A 228 13.10 -16.65 -20.94
N ARG A 229 13.44 -15.86 -19.92
CA ARG A 229 13.53 -16.33 -18.53
C ARG A 229 12.69 -15.46 -17.60
N VAL A 230 12.08 -16.11 -16.62
CA VAL A 230 11.42 -15.47 -15.47
C VAL A 230 12.31 -15.70 -14.25
N SER A 231 12.57 -14.65 -13.47
CA SER A 231 13.34 -14.76 -12.24
C SER A 231 12.56 -15.52 -11.16
N GLU A 232 13.10 -16.63 -10.67
CA GLU A 232 12.48 -17.46 -9.63
C GLU A 232 12.49 -16.77 -8.26
N LYS A 233 13.50 -15.94 -7.97
CA LYS A 233 13.62 -15.22 -6.71
C LYS A 233 13.99 -13.77 -7.01
N PHE A 234 13.46 -12.87 -6.20
CA PHE A 234 13.85 -11.48 -6.23
C PHE A 234 15.12 -11.32 -5.40
N GLU A 235 16.14 -10.69 -6.00
CA GLU A 235 17.38 -10.40 -5.31
C GLU A 235 17.30 -8.99 -4.69
N SER A 236 17.12 -8.94 -3.37
CA SER A 236 17.29 -7.71 -2.61
C SER A 236 18.75 -7.23 -2.72
N GLY A 237 18.95 -5.92 -2.77
CA GLY A 237 20.29 -5.36 -2.96
C GLY A 237 20.31 -3.85 -2.95
N THR A 238 21.52 -3.28 -3.01
CA THR A 238 21.73 -1.84 -3.15
C THR A 238 21.84 -1.44 -4.61
N CYS A 239 21.23 -0.30 -4.97
CA CYS A 239 21.53 0.37 -6.23
C CYS A 239 22.64 1.41 -5.99
N SER A 240 23.63 1.46 -6.88
CA SER A 240 24.68 2.47 -6.82
C SER A 240 24.19 3.78 -7.42
N LYS A 241 24.58 4.91 -6.82
CA LYS A 241 24.26 6.24 -7.36
C LYS A 241 24.89 6.49 -8.75
N MET A 242 25.96 5.76 -9.08
CA MET A 242 26.64 5.85 -10.39
C MET A 242 26.00 4.94 -11.46
N GLU A 243 25.02 4.12 -11.08
CA GLU A 243 24.36 3.24 -12.02
C GLU A 243 23.43 4.04 -12.93
N LYS A 244 23.50 3.80 -14.25
CA LYS A 244 22.58 4.42 -15.21
C LYS A 244 21.27 3.66 -15.19
N VAL A 245 20.22 4.31 -14.69
CA VAL A 245 18.85 3.80 -14.72
C VAL A 245 18.10 4.43 -15.88
N CYS A 246 17.60 3.62 -16.80
CA CYS A 246 16.77 4.10 -17.91
C CYS A 246 15.38 4.46 -17.39
N ASP A 247 14.87 5.65 -17.77
CA ASP A 247 13.52 6.11 -17.38
C ASP A 247 12.41 5.16 -17.83
N ASN A 248 12.64 4.46 -18.95
CA ASN A 248 11.67 3.50 -19.49
C ASN A 248 11.56 2.18 -18.70
N THR A 249 12.39 1.97 -17.67
CA THR A 249 12.42 0.72 -16.89
C THR A 249 11.80 0.86 -15.50
N VAL A 250 11.32 2.04 -15.13
CA VAL A 250 10.87 2.33 -13.77
C VAL A 250 9.37 2.62 -13.71
N ILE A 251 8.72 2.09 -12.68
CA ILE A 251 7.36 2.44 -12.28
C ILE A 251 7.31 3.01 -10.87
N ARG A 252 6.20 3.68 -10.57
CA ARG A 252 5.76 4.02 -9.23
C ARG A 252 4.49 3.25 -8.91
N ALA A 253 4.54 2.43 -7.88
CA ALA A 253 3.39 1.75 -7.29
C ALA A 253 2.90 2.56 -6.07
N ARG A 254 1.60 2.80 -5.97
CA ARG A 254 0.94 3.45 -4.82
C ARG A 254 -0.20 2.58 -4.29
N GLY A 255 -0.54 2.80 -3.03
CA GLY A 255 -1.63 2.07 -2.36
C GLY A 255 -1.16 0.83 -1.60
N LEU A 256 0.16 0.59 -1.53
CA LEU A 256 0.72 -0.57 -0.85
C LEU A 256 0.30 -0.59 0.63
N PRO A 257 -0.07 -1.77 1.18
CA PRO A 257 -0.22 -1.94 2.61
C PRO A 257 1.02 -1.43 3.38
N TRP A 258 0.81 -0.79 4.53
CA TRP A 258 1.92 -0.20 5.29
C TRP A 258 2.94 -1.21 5.81
N GLN A 259 2.55 -2.48 5.90
CA GLN A 259 3.42 -3.58 6.33
C GLN A 259 4.16 -4.26 5.17
N SER A 260 3.85 -3.93 3.92
CA SER A 260 4.43 -4.57 2.74
C SER A 260 5.96 -4.42 2.72
N SER A 261 6.64 -5.50 2.33
CA SER A 261 8.08 -5.52 2.04
C SER A 261 8.35 -5.44 0.53
N ASP A 262 9.63 -5.36 0.16
CA ASP A 262 10.10 -5.58 -1.21
C ASP A 262 9.72 -6.94 -1.76
N GLN A 263 9.75 -7.99 -0.92
CA GLN A 263 9.30 -9.32 -1.34
C GLN A 263 7.82 -9.38 -1.69
N ASP A 264 6.97 -8.64 -0.98
CA ASP A 264 5.53 -8.55 -1.32
C ASP A 264 5.32 -7.83 -2.66
N ILE A 265 6.12 -6.80 -2.93
CA ILE A 265 6.14 -6.10 -4.23
C ILE A 265 6.61 -7.06 -5.33
N ALA A 266 7.66 -7.83 -5.08
CA ALA A 266 8.17 -8.81 -6.03
C ALA A 266 7.17 -9.94 -6.29
N ARG A 267 6.40 -10.34 -5.28
CA ARG A 267 5.29 -11.29 -5.41
C ARG A 267 4.16 -10.71 -6.26
N PHE A 268 3.78 -9.46 -6.05
CA PHE A 268 2.75 -8.79 -6.87
C PHE A 268 3.17 -8.64 -8.34
N PHE A 269 4.44 -8.36 -8.61
CA PHE A 269 5.00 -8.30 -9.96
C PHE A 269 5.59 -9.63 -10.45
N ARG A 270 5.20 -10.77 -9.86
CA ARG A 270 5.68 -12.10 -10.29
C ARG A 270 5.43 -12.32 -11.78
N GLY A 271 6.38 -12.95 -12.46
CA GLY A 271 6.39 -13.09 -13.92
C GLY A 271 7.15 -11.99 -14.65
N LEU A 272 7.39 -10.84 -14.01
CA LEU A 272 8.17 -9.72 -14.54
C LEU A 272 9.52 -9.64 -13.81
N ASN A 273 10.61 -9.55 -14.57
CA ASN A 273 11.94 -9.54 -13.95
C ASN A 273 12.26 -8.14 -13.41
N ILE A 274 12.27 -8.02 -12.09
CA ILE A 274 12.77 -6.85 -11.36
C ILE A 274 14.30 -6.93 -11.30
N ALA A 275 14.98 -5.81 -11.51
CA ALA A 275 16.44 -5.76 -11.38
C ALA A 275 16.87 -6.00 -9.92
N LYS A 276 18.11 -6.44 -9.69
CA LYS A 276 18.67 -6.60 -8.34
C LYS A 276 18.59 -5.29 -7.56
N GLY A 277 18.04 -5.31 -6.35
CA GLY A 277 17.79 -4.10 -5.56
C GLY A 277 16.81 -3.12 -6.21
N GLY A 278 16.05 -3.56 -7.21
CA GLY A 278 15.15 -2.76 -8.01
C GLY A 278 13.85 -2.37 -7.32
N ALA A 279 13.61 -2.78 -6.07
CA ALA A 279 12.41 -2.42 -5.32
C ALA A 279 12.76 -1.46 -4.17
N ALA A 280 12.25 -0.23 -4.23
CA ALA A 280 12.54 0.83 -3.27
C ALA A 280 11.25 1.37 -2.64
N LEU A 281 11.05 1.10 -1.35
CA LEU A 281 9.94 1.65 -0.57
C LEU A 281 10.16 3.13 -0.27
N CYS A 282 9.16 3.97 -0.53
CA CYS A 282 9.23 5.41 -0.27
C CYS A 282 8.85 5.74 1.17
N LEU A 283 9.68 6.56 1.83
CA LEU A 283 9.40 7.10 3.16
C LEU A 283 8.90 8.56 3.09
N ASN A 284 7.95 8.92 3.95
CA ASN A 284 7.48 10.29 4.13
C ASN A 284 8.50 11.16 4.88
N ALA A 285 8.23 12.46 5.05
CA ALA A 285 9.14 13.38 5.76
C ALA A 285 9.45 12.93 7.20
N GLN A 286 8.49 12.30 7.89
CA GLN A 286 8.66 11.75 9.24
C GLN A 286 9.35 10.37 9.28
N GLY A 287 9.80 9.85 8.14
CA GLY A 287 10.47 8.57 8.05
C GLY A 287 9.59 7.34 8.15
N ARG A 288 8.26 7.49 8.08
CA ARG A 288 7.27 6.42 8.01
C ARG A 288 6.99 6.03 6.55
N ARG A 289 6.48 4.82 6.32
CA ARG A 289 6.10 4.36 4.98
C ARG A 289 4.89 5.14 4.48
N ASN A 290 4.96 5.59 3.23
CA ASN A 290 3.85 6.31 2.60
C ASN A 290 2.85 5.39 1.87
N GLY A 291 3.14 4.07 1.80
CA GLY A 291 2.40 3.15 0.93
C GLY A 291 2.70 3.35 -0.55
N GLU A 292 3.90 3.86 -0.86
CA GLU A 292 4.40 4.06 -2.21
C GLU A 292 5.75 3.36 -2.38
N ALA A 293 6.02 2.86 -3.58
CA ALA A 293 7.28 2.23 -3.94
C ALA A 293 7.68 2.60 -5.37
N LEU A 294 8.97 2.66 -5.63
CA LEU A 294 9.52 2.69 -6.99
C LEU A 294 10.09 1.31 -7.31
N VAL A 295 9.77 0.80 -8.49
CA VAL A 295 10.21 -0.51 -8.96
C VAL A 295 10.91 -0.37 -10.30
N ARG A 296 12.14 -0.88 -10.38
CA ARG A 296 12.97 -0.93 -11.58
C ARG A 296 12.99 -2.34 -12.13
N PHE A 297 12.53 -2.49 -13.35
CA PHE A 297 12.59 -3.73 -14.12
C PHE A 297 13.89 -3.85 -14.90
N VAL A 298 14.19 -5.07 -15.36
CA VAL A 298 15.37 -5.32 -16.21
C VAL A 298 15.21 -4.63 -17.58
N ASN A 299 13.99 -4.62 -18.14
CA ASN A 299 13.69 -4.12 -19.48
C ASN A 299 12.43 -3.23 -19.51
N GLU A 300 12.29 -2.41 -20.55
CA GLU A 300 11.09 -1.59 -20.81
C GLU A 300 9.84 -2.44 -21.05
N GLU A 301 9.96 -3.57 -21.75
CA GLU A 301 8.83 -4.47 -22.00
C GLU A 301 8.17 -4.94 -20.69
N HIS A 302 8.98 -5.28 -19.68
CA HIS A 302 8.47 -5.68 -18.37
C HIS A 302 7.82 -4.50 -17.62
N ARG A 303 8.34 -3.29 -17.78
CA ARG A 303 7.73 -2.07 -17.25
C ARG A 303 6.34 -1.86 -17.86
N ASP A 304 6.21 -2.03 -19.17
CA ASP A 304 4.93 -1.85 -19.87
C ASP A 304 3.90 -2.92 -19.45
N LEU A 305 4.32 -4.17 -19.29
CA LEU A 305 3.47 -5.22 -18.71
C LEU A 305 3.06 -4.92 -17.26
N ALA A 306 3.96 -4.34 -16.46
CA ALA A 306 3.64 -3.94 -15.09
C ALA A 306 2.56 -2.84 -15.03
N LEU A 307 2.51 -1.95 -16.03
CA LEU A 307 1.46 -0.92 -16.13
C LEU A 307 0.07 -1.53 -16.39
N GLN A 308 0.00 -2.70 -17.04
CA GLN A 308 -1.26 -3.41 -17.25
C GLN A 308 -1.84 -3.98 -15.93
N ARG A 309 -1.03 -4.07 -14.86
CA ARG A 309 -1.50 -4.47 -13.52
C ARG A 309 -2.06 -3.31 -12.69
N HIS A 310 -2.41 -2.21 -13.34
CA HIS A 310 -3.00 -1.05 -12.68
C HIS A 310 -4.37 -1.44 -12.09
N LYS A 311 -4.57 -1.16 -10.80
CA LYS A 311 -5.75 -1.52 -9.98
C LYS A 311 -5.88 -3.00 -9.61
N HIS A 312 -4.87 -3.82 -9.84
CA HIS A 312 -4.84 -5.17 -9.27
C HIS A 312 -4.71 -5.12 -7.75
N HIS A 313 -5.15 -6.18 -7.07
CA HIS A 313 -5.18 -6.22 -5.62
C HIS A 313 -3.90 -6.81 -5.01
N MET A 314 -3.46 -6.21 -3.91
CA MET A 314 -2.44 -6.73 -3.01
C MET A 314 -3.07 -6.87 -1.62
N GLY A 315 -3.66 -8.04 -1.36
CA GLY A 315 -4.56 -8.23 -0.22
C GLY A 315 -5.78 -7.30 -0.37
N ASN A 316 -6.14 -6.58 0.69
CA ASN A 316 -7.36 -5.76 0.70
C ASN A 316 -7.18 -4.35 0.09
N ARG A 317 -6.15 -4.17 -0.75
CA ARG A 317 -5.76 -2.86 -1.30
C ARG A 317 -5.50 -3.00 -2.78
N TYR A 318 -6.17 -2.20 -3.60
CA TYR A 318 -5.78 -2.06 -5.00
C TYR A 318 -4.50 -1.24 -5.10
N ILE A 319 -3.66 -1.58 -6.08
CA ILE A 319 -2.37 -0.93 -6.33
C ILE A 319 -2.47 -0.08 -7.59
N GLU A 320 -2.13 1.19 -7.47
CA GLU A 320 -2.02 2.09 -8.61
C GLU A 320 -0.60 2.05 -9.16
N VAL A 321 -0.46 1.66 -10.43
CA VAL A 321 0.83 1.64 -11.12
C VAL A 321 0.92 2.81 -12.11
N TYR A 322 2.01 3.57 -12.04
CA TYR A 322 2.31 4.72 -12.90
C TYR A 322 3.73 4.64 -13.45
N LYS A 323 4.00 5.30 -14.59
CA LYS A 323 5.37 5.50 -15.09
C LYS A 323 6.16 6.41 -14.15
N ALA A 324 7.45 6.14 -13.99
CA ALA A 324 8.36 6.96 -13.21
C ALA A 324 9.73 7.06 -13.91
N THR A 325 10.59 7.97 -13.45
CA THR A 325 11.92 8.18 -14.03
C THR A 325 13.00 7.44 -13.23
N GLY A 326 14.13 7.17 -13.89
CA GLY A 326 15.32 6.60 -13.25
C GLY A 326 15.92 7.54 -12.22
N GLU A 327 15.82 8.86 -12.45
CA GLU A 327 16.24 9.86 -11.47
C GLU A 327 15.46 9.78 -10.16
N ASP A 328 14.14 9.59 -10.24
CA ASP A 328 13.31 9.45 -9.04
C ASP A 328 13.65 8.17 -8.29
N PHE A 329 13.96 7.08 -9.00
CA PHE A 329 14.46 5.86 -8.39
C PHE A 329 15.80 6.09 -7.69
N LEU A 330 16.75 6.75 -8.34
CA LEU A 330 18.07 7.04 -7.75
C LEU A 330 18.02 8.04 -6.59
N LYS A 331 17.05 8.95 -6.53
CA LYS A 331 16.86 9.82 -5.35
C LYS A 331 16.50 9.02 -4.10
N ILE A 332 15.80 7.89 -4.27
CA ILE A 332 15.28 7.06 -3.18
C ILE A 332 16.23 5.90 -2.88
N ALA A 333 16.74 5.21 -3.90
CA ALA A 333 17.57 4.02 -3.80
C ALA A 333 19.07 4.26 -4.09
N GLY A 334 19.43 5.45 -4.56
CA GLY A 334 20.79 5.79 -4.94
C GLY A 334 21.51 6.53 -3.81
N GLY A 335 22.36 5.80 -3.07
CA GLY A 335 23.27 6.42 -2.14
C GLY A 335 23.97 5.43 -1.23
N THR A 336 25.28 5.29 -1.34
CA THR A 336 26.06 4.42 -0.45
C THR A 336 27.03 5.26 0.36
N SER A 337 26.63 5.65 1.58
CA SER A 337 27.60 6.06 2.59
C SER A 337 28.49 4.86 2.94
N ASN A 338 29.78 5.08 3.21
CA ASN A 338 30.73 3.98 3.49
C ASN A 338 30.26 3.05 4.63
N GLU A 339 29.67 3.61 5.69
CA GLU A 339 29.13 2.80 6.80
C GLU A 339 27.98 1.89 6.35
N VAL A 340 27.12 2.38 5.46
CA VAL A 340 26.01 1.60 4.89
C VAL A 340 26.54 0.54 3.96
N ALA A 341 27.59 0.84 3.20
CA ALA A 341 28.24 -0.16 2.34
C ALA A 341 28.86 -1.29 3.18
N ILE A 342 29.45 -1.01 4.35
CA ILE A 342 29.98 -2.04 5.26
C ILE A 342 28.83 -2.83 5.91
N PHE A 343 27.74 -2.17 6.30
CA PHE A 343 26.56 -2.83 6.86
C PHE A 343 25.87 -3.75 5.84
N LEU A 344 25.79 -3.32 4.59
CA LEU A 344 25.11 -4.03 3.49
C LEU A 344 26.04 -4.93 2.67
N SER A 345 27.36 -4.93 2.91
CA SER A 345 28.30 -5.83 2.21
C SER A 345 28.15 -7.29 2.60
N ARG A 346 27.43 -7.56 3.69
CA ARG A 346 27.11 -8.90 4.14
C ARG A 346 25.95 -9.43 3.30
N GLU A 347 26.27 -10.36 2.40
CA GLU A 347 25.30 -10.95 1.47
C GLU A 347 24.25 -11.81 2.23
N ASP A 348 23.07 -11.98 1.62
CA ASP A 348 21.96 -12.83 2.08
C ASP A 348 21.37 -12.52 3.47
N GLN A 349 21.31 -11.25 3.86
CA GLN A 349 20.76 -10.84 5.18
C GLN A 349 19.42 -10.10 5.05
N ILE A 350 18.49 -10.45 5.93
CA ILE A 350 17.19 -9.78 6.04
C ILE A 350 17.32 -8.61 7.02
N ILE A 351 16.95 -7.41 6.58
CA ILE A 351 17.06 -6.19 7.38
C ILE A 351 15.73 -5.93 8.09
N VAL A 352 15.77 -5.66 9.39
CA VAL A 352 14.61 -5.22 10.17
C VAL A 352 14.91 -3.86 10.79
N ARG A 353 14.02 -2.90 10.57
CA ARG A 353 14.07 -1.60 11.23
C ARG A 353 13.33 -1.65 12.56
N MET A 354 14.04 -1.22 13.60
CA MET A 354 13.49 -0.93 14.92
C MET A 354 13.21 0.56 15.04
N ARG A 355 12.03 0.92 15.52
CA ARG A 355 11.68 2.29 15.91
C ARG A 355 11.25 2.36 17.36
N GLY A 356 11.48 3.52 17.98
CA GLY A 356 11.06 3.78 19.36
C GLY A 356 12.06 3.30 20.41
N LEU A 357 13.30 3.00 20.02
CA LEU A 357 14.35 2.61 20.97
C LEU A 357 14.58 3.73 22.00
N PRO A 358 14.72 3.43 23.30
CA PRO A 358 15.16 4.39 24.29
C PRO A 358 16.48 5.04 23.89
N PHE A 359 16.67 6.32 24.19
CA PHE A 359 17.92 7.03 23.87
C PHE A 359 19.15 6.49 24.61
N THR A 360 18.94 5.69 25.65
CA THR A 360 19.99 4.99 26.40
C THR A 360 20.18 3.54 25.95
N ALA A 361 19.55 3.12 24.84
CA ALA A 361 19.62 1.75 24.37
C ALA A 361 21.04 1.40 23.93
N THR A 362 21.54 0.25 24.37
CA THR A 362 22.86 -0.27 23.97
C THR A 362 22.71 -1.44 23.00
N HIS A 363 23.77 -1.74 22.25
CA HIS A 363 23.84 -2.93 21.38
C HIS A 363 23.49 -4.22 22.16
N GLU A 364 23.94 -4.34 23.40
CA GLU A 364 23.68 -5.51 24.26
C GLU A 364 22.21 -5.64 24.65
N GLN A 365 21.52 -4.52 24.90
CA GLN A 365 20.08 -4.54 25.17
C GLN A 365 19.27 -4.96 23.94
N VAL A 366 19.67 -4.52 22.75
CA VAL A 366 19.04 -4.93 21.49
C VAL A 366 19.29 -6.42 21.21
N LEU A 367 20.52 -6.91 21.45
CA LEU A 367 20.82 -8.35 21.34
C LEU A 367 20.01 -9.17 22.34
N THR A 368 19.87 -8.70 23.58
CA THR A 368 19.06 -9.37 24.61
C THR A 368 17.59 -9.38 24.24
N PHE A 369 17.07 -8.31 23.63
CA PHE A 369 15.69 -8.24 23.15
C PHE A 369 15.37 -9.30 22.09
N PHE A 370 16.31 -9.59 21.19
CA PHE A 370 16.16 -10.67 20.20
C PHE A 370 16.67 -12.03 20.69
N SER A 371 17.28 -12.11 21.87
CA SER A 371 17.67 -13.38 22.48
C SER A 371 16.43 -14.21 22.88
N PRO A 372 16.56 -15.53 23.02
CA PRO A 372 15.46 -16.39 23.45
C PRO A 372 14.94 -15.94 24.82
N GLY A 373 13.63 -15.68 24.89
CA GLY A 373 12.91 -15.65 26.16
C GLY A 373 12.68 -17.09 26.67
N ASP A 374 12.19 -17.25 27.91
CA ASP A 374 11.97 -18.51 28.65
C ASP A 374 10.99 -19.55 28.00
N GLY A 375 10.83 -19.56 26.67
CA GLY A 375 10.08 -20.55 25.91
C GLY A 375 10.95 -21.37 24.94
N PRO A 376 10.65 -22.65 24.67
CA PRO A 376 11.63 -23.57 24.08
C PRO A 376 11.83 -23.51 22.55
N LYS A 377 11.38 -22.45 21.83
CA LYS A 377 11.35 -22.49 20.34
C LYS A 377 11.61 -21.18 19.58
N GLU A 378 11.98 -20.07 20.21
CA GLU A 378 12.13 -18.78 19.50
C GLU A 378 13.51 -18.15 19.68
N THR A 379 14.51 -18.72 19.03
CA THR A 379 15.82 -18.09 18.87
C THR A 379 15.85 -17.27 17.58
N CYS A 380 16.03 -15.95 17.66
CA CYS A 380 16.30 -15.10 16.50
C CYS A 380 17.68 -14.42 16.64
N PRO A 381 18.79 -15.16 16.42
CA PRO A 381 20.12 -14.61 16.52
C PRO A 381 20.35 -13.50 15.48
N VAL A 382 20.82 -12.35 15.95
CA VAL A 382 21.24 -11.23 15.11
C VAL A 382 22.53 -11.58 14.39
N SER A 383 22.55 -11.36 13.07
CA SER A 383 23.70 -11.69 12.22
C SER A 383 24.90 -10.81 12.52
N GLY A 384 26.00 -11.42 12.97
CA GLY A 384 27.22 -10.71 13.34
C GLY A 384 27.11 -9.85 14.60
N GLY A 385 26.17 -10.16 15.50
CA GLY A 385 26.11 -9.61 16.85
C GLY A 385 26.04 -8.08 16.88
N LYS A 386 27.04 -7.43 17.50
CA LYS A 386 27.10 -5.97 17.62
C LYS A 386 27.23 -5.28 16.25
N ASP A 387 27.99 -5.87 15.33
CA ASP A 387 28.21 -5.31 13.99
C ASP A 387 26.99 -5.48 13.07
N GLY A 388 26.04 -6.33 13.46
CA GLY A 388 24.75 -6.50 12.77
C GLY A 388 23.70 -5.46 13.12
N ILE A 389 24.03 -4.51 14.00
CA ILE A 389 23.12 -3.48 14.50
C ILE A 389 23.65 -2.12 14.09
N LEU A 390 22.86 -1.37 13.33
CA LEU A 390 23.18 -0.02 12.89
C LEU A 390 22.24 0.99 13.56
N PHE A 391 22.75 1.72 14.54
CA PHE A 391 22.03 2.81 15.18
C PHE A 391 22.06 4.07 14.31
N VAL A 392 20.90 4.70 14.17
CA VAL A 392 20.77 5.95 13.43
C VAL A 392 20.97 7.12 14.40
N HIS A 393 21.97 7.95 14.11
CA HIS A 393 22.29 9.13 14.90
C HIS A 393 22.06 10.41 14.08
N TYR A 394 21.76 11.49 14.77
CA TYR A 394 21.85 12.84 14.22
C TYR A 394 23.33 13.21 13.95
N PRO A 395 23.61 14.25 13.15
CA PRO A 395 24.98 14.69 12.86
C PRO A 395 25.74 15.17 14.09
N ASP A 396 25.01 15.54 15.15
CA ASP A 396 25.54 15.92 16.46
C ASP A 396 25.80 14.71 17.39
N GLY A 397 25.62 13.49 16.89
CA GLY A 397 25.80 12.25 17.63
C GLY A 397 24.62 11.86 18.53
N ARG A 398 23.52 12.63 18.55
CA ARG A 398 22.35 12.26 19.37
C ARG A 398 21.64 11.03 18.79
N PRO A 399 21.15 10.10 19.63
CA PRO A 399 20.39 8.94 19.17
C PRO A 399 19.00 9.37 18.70
N THR A 400 18.60 8.92 17.50
CA THR A 400 17.24 9.17 16.97
C THR A 400 16.18 8.24 17.57
N GLY A 401 16.61 7.08 18.10
CA GLY A 401 15.71 6.01 18.53
C GLY A 401 15.30 5.05 17.40
N ASP A 402 15.93 5.17 16.22
CA ASP A 402 15.82 4.22 15.12
C ASP A 402 17.11 3.38 15.02
N ALA A 403 16.97 2.10 14.71
CA ALA A 403 18.08 1.21 14.40
C ALA A 403 17.69 0.19 13.31
N PHE A 404 18.69 -0.33 12.61
CA PHE A 404 18.55 -1.45 11.68
C PHE A 404 19.29 -2.66 12.20
N VAL A 405 18.69 -3.83 12.05
CA VAL A 405 19.23 -5.09 12.56
C VAL A 405 19.23 -6.10 11.43
N LEU A 406 20.34 -6.82 11.28
CA LEU A 406 20.49 -7.87 10.28
C LEU A 406 20.18 -9.25 10.86
N PHE A 407 19.48 -10.05 10.08
CA PHE A 407 19.22 -11.46 10.37
C PHE A 407 19.77 -12.34 9.26
N ALA A 408 20.33 -13.49 9.63
CA ALA A 408 20.97 -14.41 8.70
C ALA A 408 19.97 -15.18 7.82
N CYS A 409 18.70 -15.25 8.23
CA CYS A 409 17.65 -15.90 7.45
C CYS A 409 16.28 -15.25 7.71
N GLU A 410 15.35 -15.55 6.82
CA GLU A 410 13.97 -15.06 6.83
C GLU A 410 13.20 -15.57 8.05
N GLU A 411 13.44 -16.81 8.50
CA GLU A 411 12.76 -17.39 9.67
C GLU A 411 13.13 -16.62 10.96
N HIS A 412 14.39 -16.25 11.13
CA HIS A 412 14.82 -15.43 12.27
C HIS A 412 14.22 -14.03 12.22
N ALA A 413 14.13 -13.43 11.04
CA ALA A 413 13.48 -12.13 10.86
C ALA A 413 11.97 -12.20 11.18
N GLN A 414 11.29 -13.27 10.78
CA GLN A 414 9.88 -13.50 11.13
C GLN A 414 9.67 -13.68 12.64
N CYS A 415 10.55 -14.42 13.31
CA CYS A 415 10.56 -14.53 14.77
C CYS A 415 10.76 -13.16 15.43
N ALA A 416 11.68 -12.34 14.92
CA ALA A 416 11.88 -10.98 15.41
C ALA A 416 10.61 -10.12 15.22
N LEU A 417 9.94 -10.18 14.07
CA LEU A 417 8.72 -9.42 13.81
C LEU A 417 7.54 -9.80 14.73
N ARG A 418 7.52 -11.04 15.26
CA ARG A 418 6.51 -11.44 16.26
C ARG A 418 6.65 -10.68 17.58
N LYS A 419 7.85 -10.18 17.89
CA LYS A 419 8.12 -9.28 19.03
C LYS A 419 7.70 -7.82 18.78
N HIS A 420 6.96 -7.53 17.71
CA HIS A 420 6.49 -6.18 17.40
C HIS A 420 5.59 -5.65 18.52
N LYS A 421 5.86 -4.42 18.99
CA LYS A 421 5.25 -3.74 20.16
C LYS A 421 5.63 -4.28 21.53
N GLU A 422 6.62 -5.16 21.63
CA GLU A 422 7.21 -5.51 22.92
C GLU A 422 7.96 -4.33 23.55
N ILE A 423 8.10 -4.36 24.88
CA ILE A 423 8.66 -3.26 25.66
C ILE A 423 10.16 -3.46 25.84
N LEU A 424 10.94 -2.45 25.44
CA LEU A 424 12.35 -2.33 25.77
C LEU A 424 12.55 -1.15 26.74
N GLY A 425 12.89 -1.47 27.98
CA GLY A 425 12.99 -0.49 29.06
C GLY A 425 11.64 0.15 29.39
N LYS A 426 11.39 1.37 28.90
CA LYS A 426 10.14 2.12 29.15
C LYS A 426 9.34 2.41 27.89
N ARG A 427 9.75 1.89 26.72
CA ARG A 427 9.12 2.17 25.43
C ARG A 427 8.78 0.88 24.72
N TYR A 428 7.63 0.84 24.05
CA TYR A 428 7.33 -0.22 23.11
C TYR A 428 8.14 0.00 21.83
N ILE A 429 8.60 -1.08 21.22
CA ILE A 429 9.42 -1.07 20.02
C ILE A 429 8.59 -1.51 18.83
N GLU A 430 8.62 -0.72 17.76
CA GLU A 430 7.99 -1.09 16.50
C GLU A 430 9.03 -1.73 15.57
N LEU A 431 8.73 -2.91 15.06
CA LEU A 431 9.58 -3.67 14.14
C LEU A 431 8.96 -3.74 12.75
N PHE A 432 9.76 -3.50 11.71
CA PHE A 432 9.33 -3.55 10.32
C PHE A 432 10.40 -4.21 9.44
N LYS A 433 10.02 -5.07 8.49
CA LYS A 433 10.94 -5.58 7.45
C LYS A 433 11.40 -4.44 6.56
N SER A 434 12.69 -4.17 6.48
CA SER A 434 13.23 -3.03 5.72
C SER A 434 14.08 -3.47 4.55
N THR A 435 14.28 -2.55 3.60
CA THR A 435 15.11 -2.77 2.43
C THR A 435 16.41 -1.99 2.55
N ALA A 436 17.41 -2.36 1.72
CA ALA A 436 18.65 -1.61 1.59
C ALA A 436 18.41 -0.11 1.28
N ALA A 437 17.45 0.18 0.39
CA ALA A 437 17.04 1.55 0.08
C ALA A 437 16.42 2.27 1.29
N GLU A 438 15.68 1.57 2.17
CA GLU A 438 15.12 2.17 3.38
C GLU A 438 16.23 2.61 4.36
N VAL A 439 17.27 1.77 4.54
CA VAL A 439 18.45 2.09 5.37
C VAL A 439 19.10 3.39 4.87
N GLN A 440 19.34 3.47 3.57
CA GLN A 440 19.96 4.64 2.93
C GLN A 440 19.09 5.89 3.08
N GLN A 441 17.78 5.80 2.85
CA GLN A 441 16.87 6.94 2.99
C GLN A 441 16.84 7.50 4.41
N VAL A 442 16.80 6.62 5.40
CA VAL A 442 16.78 7.02 6.81
C VAL A 442 18.08 7.72 7.18
N LEU A 443 19.22 7.14 6.82
CA LEU A 443 20.52 7.74 7.11
C LEU A 443 20.72 9.05 6.36
N ASN A 444 20.40 9.11 5.06
CA ASN A 444 20.49 10.36 4.30
C ASN A 444 19.59 11.45 4.87
N ARG A 445 18.40 11.13 5.42
CA ARG A 445 17.55 12.11 6.11
C ARG A 445 18.26 12.71 7.32
N TYR A 446 18.89 11.87 8.14
CA TYR A 446 19.50 12.34 9.40
C TYR A 446 20.92 12.89 9.21
N SER A 447 21.65 12.47 8.17
CA SER A 447 22.95 13.02 7.77
C SER A 447 22.82 14.38 7.08
N SER A 448 21.74 14.59 6.34
CA SER A 448 21.41 15.89 5.76
C SER A 448 20.83 16.77 6.88
N ALA A 449 21.55 17.82 7.27
CA ALA A 449 21.03 18.82 8.20
C ALA A 449 19.59 19.22 7.79
N PRO A 450 18.66 19.47 8.74
CA PRO A 450 17.45 20.18 8.38
C PRO A 450 17.90 21.52 7.78
N LEU A 451 17.65 21.74 6.49
CA LEU A 451 17.63 23.08 5.89
C LEU A 451 16.40 23.84 6.39
N ILE A 452 16.22 23.89 7.71
CA ILE A 452 15.59 25.03 8.32
C ILE A 452 16.78 25.90 8.72
N PRO A 453 17.02 27.04 8.06
CA PRO A 453 17.81 28.07 8.69
C PRO A 453 17.09 28.35 10.01
N VAL A 454 17.67 27.93 11.13
CA VAL A 454 17.43 28.66 12.37
C VAL A 454 17.95 30.05 12.04
N ALA A 455 17.04 30.94 11.64
CA ALA A 455 17.39 32.30 11.27
C ALA A 455 18.26 32.83 12.42
N PRO A 456 19.47 33.35 12.14
CA PRO A 456 20.24 33.99 13.20
C PRO A 456 19.35 35.08 13.78
N ALA A 457 19.27 35.12 15.12
CA ALA A 457 18.55 36.18 15.82
C ALA A 457 18.91 37.53 15.18
N PRO A 458 17.94 38.39 14.84
CA PRO A 458 18.23 39.59 14.09
C PRO A 458 19.17 40.47 14.93
N LEU A 459 20.34 40.75 14.38
CA LEU A 459 21.24 41.76 14.91
C LEU A 459 20.52 43.10 14.79
N VAL A 460 20.27 43.71 15.95
CA VAL A 460 19.63 45.01 16.10
C VAL A 460 20.42 46.06 15.31
N SER A 461 19.89 46.51 14.18
CA SER A 461 20.39 47.69 13.46
C SER A 461 19.87 48.95 14.14
N VAL A 462 20.78 49.70 14.74
CA VAL A 462 20.51 50.99 15.37
C VAL A 462 20.26 52.05 14.29
N LEU A 463 19.06 52.60 14.21
CA LEU A 463 18.81 53.92 13.61
C LEU A 463 17.87 54.75 14.51
N PRO A 464 18.08 56.08 14.62
CA PRO A 464 17.40 56.90 15.60
C PRO A 464 16.16 57.56 15.00
N ALA A 465 15.00 57.40 15.66
CA ALA A 465 13.88 58.30 15.51
C ALA A 465 13.15 58.46 16.85
N VAL A 466 12.92 59.73 17.17
CA VAL A 466 12.52 60.33 18.43
C VAL A 466 11.01 60.19 18.68
N SER A 467 10.64 59.77 19.91
CA SER A 467 9.41 60.10 20.68
C SER A 467 8.01 59.72 20.14
N LEU A 468 7.02 59.22 20.88
CA LEU A 468 6.70 59.14 22.32
C LEU A 468 5.80 57.90 22.58
N LEU A 469 6.21 56.98 23.45
CA LEU A 469 5.40 56.11 24.34
C LEU A 469 6.30 54.96 24.85
N PRO A 470 6.26 54.58 26.15
CA PRO A 470 7.09 53.49 26.65
C PRO A 470 6.61 52.14 26.07
N PRO A 471 7.51 51.20 25.77
CA PRO A 471 7.14 49.86 25.31
C PRO A 471 6.34 49.14 26.40
N PRO A 472 5.24 48.43 26.10
CA PRO A 472 4.57 47.63 27.11
C PRO A 472 5.51 46.48 27.49
N CYS A 473 5.91 46.48 28.76
CA CYS A 473 6.47 45.30 29.41
C CYS A 473 5.58 44.08 29.11
N GLY A 474 6.17 42.89 29.00
CA GLY A 474 5.48 41.60 28.77
C GLY A 474 4.53 41.18 29.89
N LEU A 475 3.54 42.01 30.17
CA LEU A 475 2.46 41.80 31.12
C LEU A 475 1.52 40.74 30.55
N ARG A 476 1.17 39.76 31.37
CA ARG A 476 0.15 38.75 31.04
C ARG A 476 -1.24 39.29 31.34
N ASP A 477 -1.61 40.32 30.60
CA ASP A 477 -2.90 41.03 30.71
C ASP A 477 -4.00 40.42 29.82
N CYS A 478 -3.73 39.31 29.13
CA CYS A 478 -4.71 38.57 28.37
C CYS A 478 -5.00 37.19 28.99
N LEU A 479 -6.17 36.64 28.68
CA LEU A 479 -6.60 35.30 29.07
C LEU A 479 -6.86 34.47 27.82
N ARG A 480 -6.39 33.22 27.80
CA ARG A 480 -6.75 32.21 26.81
C ARG A 480 -7.68 31.19 27.43
N LEU A 481 -8.87 31.03 26.87
CA LEU A 481 -9.81 29.95 27.20
C LEU A 481 -9.72 28.86 26.14
N ARG A 482 -9.57 27.61 26.57
CA ARG A 482 -9.53 26.42 25.73
C ARG A 482 -10.64 25.46 26.13
N GLY A 483 -11.25 24.80 25.15
CA GLY A 483 -12.26 23.77 25.38
C GLY A 483 -13.69 24.32 25.48
N LEU A 484 -13.92 25.53 24.95
CA LEU A 484 -15.26 26.08 24.87
C LEU A 484 -16.17 25.17 24.01
N PRO A 485 -17.44 24.95 24.40
CA PRO A 485 -18.43 24.31 23.54
C PRO A 485 -18.50 24.98 22.17
N TYR A 486 -18.61 24.19 21.09
CA TYR A 486 -18.69 24.70 19.72
C TYR A 486 -19.95 25.55 19.44
N THR A 487 -20.92 25.56 20.36
CA THR A 487 -22.14 26.37 20.31
C THR A 487 -22.07 27.63 21.18
N ALA A 488 -20.96 27.85 21.89
CA ALA A 488 -20.81 28.95 22.85
C ALA A 488 -20.84 30.31 22.17
N SER A 489 -21.66 31.23 22.70
CA SER A 489 -21.69 32.63 22.29
C SER A 489 -20.79 33.51 23.16
N ILE A 490 -20.60 34.77 22.75
CA ILE A 490 -19.92 35.78 23.56
C ILE A 490 -20.67 36.00 24.89
N GLU A 491 -22.01 35.96 24.88
CA GLU A 491 -22.84 36.09 26.09
C GLU A 491 -22.61 34.95 27.09
N ASP A 492 -22.45 33.71 26.61
CA ASP A 492 -22.12 32.55 27.46
C ASP A 492 -20.74 32.74 28.13
N ILE A 493 -19.77 33.33 27.42
CA ILE A 493 -18.42 33.60 27.91
C ILE A 493 -18.42 34.72 28.95
N LEU A 494 -19.20 35.78 28.74
CA LEU A 494 -19.37 36.85 29.73
C LEU A 494 -20.04 36.32 31.00
N THR A 495 -21.04 35.46 30.85
CA THR A 495 -21.68 34.77 31.99
C THR A 495 -20.68 33.89 32.75
N PHE A 496 -19.82 33.17 32.03
CA PHE A 496 -18.75 32.35 32.62
C PHE A 496 -17.69 33.16 33.36
N LEU A 497 -17.32 34.34 32.86
CA LEU A 497 -16.38 35.25 33.53
C LEU A 497 -16.98 35.93 34.76
N GLY A 498 -18.30 36.09 34.81
CA GLY A 498 -19.05 36.61 35.96
C GLY A 498 -18.51 37.95 36.46
N GLU A 499 -17.99 37.95 37.69
CA GLU A 499 -17.44 39.15 38.31
C GLU A 499 -16.25 39.74 37.55
N PHE A 500 -15.52 39.00 36.73
CA PHE A 500 -14.34 39.52 36.02
C PHE A 500 -14.68 40.31 34.74
N THR A 501 -15.97 40.42 34.39
CA THR A 501 -16.41 41.11 33.18
C THR A 501 -16.18 42.62 33.18
N HIS A 502 -16.14 43.27 34.35
CA HIS A 502 -15.87 44.71 34.48
C HIS A 502 -14.43 45.10 34.12
N ASP A 503 -13.52 44.13 34.15
CA ASP A 503 -12.10 44.34 33.88
C ASP A 503 -11.72 43.98 32.44
N ILE A 504 -12.69 43.67 31.57
CA ILE A 504 -12.42 43.40 30.15
C ILE A 504 -12.33 44.73 29.39
N ARG A 505 -11.35 44.86 28.50
CA ARG A 505 -11.27 46.03 27.61
C ARG A 505 -12.47 46.07 26.66
N PRO A 506 -12.94 47.26 26.25
CA PRO A 506 -13.92 47.36 25.16
C PRO A 506 -13.40 46.55 23.96
N HIS A 507 -14.24 45.65 23.43
CA HIS A 507 -13.92 44.81 22.27
C HIS A 507 -12.81 43.78 22.52
N GLY A 508 -12.50 43.50 23.79
CA GLY A 508 -11.39 42.63 24.18
C GLY A 508 -11.65 41.13 24.06
N VAL A 509 -12.83 40.67 23.64
CA VAL A 509 -13.14 39.23 23.48
C VAL A 509 -12.95 38.82 22.02
N HIS A 510 -12.01 37.91 21.78
CA HIS A 510 -11.64 37.40 20.46
C HIS A 510 -11.90 35.90 20.37
N MET A 511 -12.85 35.50 19.51
CA MET A 511 -13.16 34.10 19.24
C MET A 511 -12.28 33.59 18.10
N VAL A 512 -11.63 32.43 18.28
CA VAL A 512 -10.86 31.79 17.22
C VAL A 512 -11.80 30.94 16.36
N LEU A 513 -11.86 31.25 15.06
CA LEU A 513 -12.63 30.50 14.08
C LEU A 513 -11.69 29.62 13.23
N ASN A 514 -12.14 28.42 12.91
CA ASN A 514 -11.48 27.54 11.95
C ASN A 514 -11.62 28.09 10.52
N GLN A 515 -10.87 27.54 9.57
CA GLN A 515 -10.89 27.92 8.14
C GLN A 515 -12.29 27.85 7.50
N GLN A 516 -13.22 27.09 8.09
CA GLN A 516 -14.62 26.95 7.67
C GLN A 516 -15.56 27.95 8.37
N GLY A 517 -15.05 28.93 9.11
CA GLY A 517 -15.84 29.93 9.85
C GLY A 517 -16.50 29.41 11.13
N ARG A 518 -16.23 28.18 11.55
CA ARG A 518 -16.78 27.58 12.79
C ARG A 518 -15.89 27.86 14.00
N PRO A 519 -16.44 28.11 15.20
CA PRO A 519 -15.62 28.34 16.41
C PRO A 519 -14.74 27.13 16.71
N SER A 520 -13.45 27.37 16.93
CA SER A 520 -12.43 26.33 17.18
C SER A 520 -12.52 25.75 18.60
N GLY A 521 -13.23 26.43 19.50
CA GLY A 521 -13.26 26.13 20.93
C GLY A 521 -12.17 26.85 21.74
N ASP A 522 -11.40 27.74 21.09
CA ASP A 522 -10.40 28.62 21.70
C ASP A 522 -10.88 30.09 21.64
N CYS A 523 -10.66 30.83 22.73
CA CYS A 523 -10.99 32.25 22.85
C CYS A 523 -9.89 33.01 23.60
N PHE A 524 -9.67 34.27 23.23
CA PHE A 524 -8.76 35.18 23.91
C PHE A 524 -9.53 36.39 24.46
N ILE A 525 -9.19 36.81 25.67
CA ILE A 525 -9.84 37.93 26.36
C ILE A 525 -8.79 38.89 26.87
N GLN A 526 -8.86 40.14 26.41
CA GLN A 526 -7.97 41.21 26.83
C GLN A 526 -8.53 41.90 28.08
N MET A 527 -7.79 41.80 29.19
CA MET A 527 -8.13 42.44 30.45
C MET A 527 -7.45 43.81 30.55
N THR A 528 -7.95 44.67 31.43
CA THR A 528 -7.36 45.98 31.75
C THR A 528 -6.18 45.85 32.71
N SER A 529 -6.07 44.73 33.45
CA SER A 529 -5.03 44.48 34.46
C SER A 529 -4.53 43.03 34.43
N ALA A 530 -3.20 42.88 34.47
CA ALA A 530 -2.53 41.56 34.54
C ALA A 530 -2.78 40.83 35.86
N GLU A 531 -2.98 41.56 36.96
CA GLU A 531 -3.31 40.96 38.26
C GLU A 531 -4.71 40.30 38.22
N ARG A 532 -5.67 40.99 37.60
CA ARG A 532 -7.03 40.48 37.40
C ARG A 532 -7.06 39.28 36.45
N ALA A 533 -6.28 39.32 35.37
CA ALA A 533 -6.13 38.18 34.47
C ALA A 533 -5.60 36.93 35.21
N LEU A 534 -4.59 37.09 36.08
CA LEU A 534 -4.08 35.98 36.88
C LEU A 534 -5.14 35.43 37.85
N GLN A 535 -5.85 36.30 38.57
CA GLN A 535 -6.92 35.91 39.50
C GLN A 535 -8.06 35.17 38.77
N ALA A 536 -8.51 35.69 37.63
CA ALA A 536 -9.53 35.05 36.81
C ALA A 536 -9.08 33.68 36.30
N SER A 537 -7.82 33.55 35.86
CA SER A 537 -7.28 32.27 35.42
C SER A 537 -7.30 31.22 36.54
N GLN A 538 -6.96 31.59 37.76
CA GLN A 538 -6.92 30.65 38.89
C GLN A 538 -8.32 30.24 39.35
N ARG A 539 -9.31 31.16 39.34
CA ARG A 539 -10.68 30.86 39.79
C ARG A 539 -11.50 30.08 38.75
N LEU A 540 -11.28 30.35 37.46
CA LEU A 540 -12.10 29.80 36.38
C LEU A 540 -11.46 28.60 35.67
N HIS A 541 -10.19 28.31 35.93
CA HIS A 541 -9.52 27.14 35.34
C HIS A 541 -10.20 25.83 35.75
N LYS A 542 -10.61 25.03 34.75
CA LYS A 542 -11.37 23.77 34.88
C LYS A 542 -12.80 23.95 35.39
N HIS A 543 -13.34 25.17 35.38
CA HIS A 543 -14.75 25.37 35.67
C HIS A 543 -15.61 24.90 34.49
N MET A 544 -16.80 24.37 34.78
CA MET A 544 -17.70 23.85 33.76
C MET A 544 -18.53 24.99 33.16
N MET A 545 -18.57 25.07 31.83
CA MET A 545 -19.39 26.01 31.09
C MET A 545 -20.53 25.27 30.41
N SER A 546 -21.76 25.70 30.66
CA SER A 546 -22.97 25.25 29.97
C SER A 546 -23.43 26.34 29.00
N SER A 547 -23.55 26.00 27.71
CA SER A 547 -24.11 26.92 26.71
C SER A 547 -25.63 26.84 26.70
N GLN A 548 -26.32 27.97 26.63
CA GLN A 548 -27.80 27.99 26.63
C GLN A 548 -28.41 27.38 25.35
N ARG A 549 -27.63 27.28 24.26
CA ARG A 549 -28.06 26.73 22.97
C ARG A 549 -27.71 25.27 22.74
N GLY A 550 -27.06 24.59 23.70
CA GLY A 550 -26.63 23.21 23.54
C GLY A 550 -26.60 22.43 24.85
N VAL A 551 -27.01 21.16 24.80
CA VAL A 551 -27.07 20.24 25.97
C VAL A 551 -25.67 19.86 26.50
N ASN A 552 -24.59 20.27 25.83
CA ASN A 552 -23.24 19.81 26.12
C ASN A 552 -22.48 20.81 27.01
N SER A 553 -22.20 20.42 28.25
CA SER A 553 -21.31 21.13 29.16
C SER A 553 -19.87 20.64 29.00
N ARG A 554 -18.90 21.56 29.07
CA ARG A 554 -17.46 21.23 28.98
C ARG A 554 -16.68 21.98 30.06
N TYR A 555 -15.63 21.35 30.57
CA TYR A 555 -14.66 22.05 31.41
C TYR A 555 -13.81 22.96 30.53
N VAL A 556 -13.63 24.21 30.97
CA VAL A 556 -12.87 25.21 30.23
C VAL A 556 -11.54 25.44 30.94
N GLU A 557 -10.45 25.36 30.19
CA GLU A 557 -9.11 25.65 30.71
C GLU A 557 -8.77 27.11 30.45
N VAL A 558 -8.48 27.86 31.52
CA VAL A 558 -8.11 29.28 31.44
C VAL A 558 -6.62 29.43 31.74
N PHE A 559 -5.90 30.14 30.88
CA PHE A 559 -4.47 30.41 31.00
C PHE A 559 -4.19 31.91 30.86
N PRO A 560 -3.30 32.51 31.68
CA PRO A 560 -2.84 33.88 31.46
C PRO A 560 -1.83 33.92 30.30
N CYS A 561 -2.03 34.81 29.34
CA CYS A 561 -1.18 35.03 28.17
C CYS A 561 -0.85 36.51 27.97
N SER A 562 0.18 36.81 27.20
CA SER A 562 0.48 38.19 26.79
C SER A 562 -0.31 38.61 25.55
N ALA A 563 -0.42 39.92 25.31
CA ALA A 563 -0.99 40.46 24.07
C ALA A 563 -0.24 39.98 22.82
N GLU A 564 1.08 39.74 22.91
CA GLU A 564 1.90 39.21 21.81
C GLU A 564 1.55 37.75 21.49
N GLU A 565 1.37 36.91 22.51
CA GLU A 565 0.96 35.50 22.34
C GLU A 565 -0.45 35.39 21.73
N MET A 566 -1.37 36.27 22.14
CA MET A 566 -2.68 36.42 21.51
C MET A 566 -2.54 36.79 20.02
N GLY A 567 -1.70 37.77 19.70
CA GLY A 567 -1.46 38.22 18.32
C GLY A 567 -0.89 37.11 17.43
N LEU A 568 0.04 36.30 17.95
CA LEU A 568 0.63 35.17 17.23
C LEU A 568 -0.42 34.12 16.82
N VAL A 569 -1.35 33.77 17.73
CA VAL A 569 -2.39 32.79 17.43
C VAL A 569 -3.46 33.35 16.49
N LEU A 570 -3.86 34.62 16.69
CA LEU A 570 -4.81 35.28 15.79
C LEU A 570 -4.27 35.47 14.37
N MET A 571 -2.94 35.51 14.19
CA MET A 571 -2.26 35.56 12.89
C MET A 571 -1.99 34.16 12.27
N GLY A 572 -2.44 33.07 12.91
CA GLY A 572 -2.28 31.71 12.39
C GLY A 572 -1.00 30.97 12.85
N GLY A 573 -0.28 31.51 13.84
CA GLY A 573 0.85 30.85 14.49
C GLY A 573 0.41 29.80 15.53
N SER A 574 1.21 28.73 15.72
CA SER A 574 0.96 27.69 16.72
C SER A 574 1.82 27.89 17.96
N LEU A 575 1.20 28.02 19.14
CA LEU A 575 1.90 28.08 20.43
C LEU A 575 2.16 26.65 20.93
N SER A 576 3.42 26.23 20.94
CA SER A 576 3.88 25.00 21.60
C SER A 576 4.17 25.31 23.09
N HIS A 577 3.76 24.42 24.01
CA HIS A 577 3.93 24.56 25.46
C HIS A 577 5.33 25.06 25.87
N THR A 578 5.43 26.31 26.33
CA THR A 578 6.60 26.84 27.04
C THR A 578 6.40 26.64 28.54
N HIS A 579 7.02 25.59 29.09
CA HIS A 579 7.18 25.43 30.54
C HIS A 579 8.19 26.46 31.06
N THR A 580 7.74 27.39 31.91
CA THR A 580 8.65 28.20 32.73
C THR A 580 9.11 27.38 33.95
N HIS A 581 10.39 27.02 33.96
CA HIS A 581 11.09 26.47 35.12
C HIS A 581 11.23 27.50 36.25
N THR A 582 10.73 27.20 37.46
CA THR A 582 11.39 27.59 38.72
C THR A 582 11.23 26.44 39.73
N HIS A 583 12.33 26.14 40.44
CA HIS A 583 12.49 25.02 41.36
C HIS A 583 11.59 25.12 42.60
N THR A 584 10.92 24.02 42.99
CA THR A 584 10.88 23.46 44.36
C THR A 584 10.13 22.12 44.40
N ARG A 585 10.58 21.21 45.27
CA ARG A 585 10.16 19.81 45.42
C ARG A 585 8.67 19.64 45.77
N GLY A 586 8.02 18.62 45.20
CA GLY A 586 6.73 18.11 45.66
C GLY A 586 6.18 16.96 44.82
N ARG A 587 6.03 15.79 45.45
CA ARG A 587 5.57 14.50 44.91
C ARG A 587 4.04 14.48 44.74
N SER A 588 3.52 14.14 43.56
CA SER A 588 2.29 13.32 43.36
C SER A 588 2.01 13.17 41.87
N GLY A 589 1.68 11.95 41.44
CA GLY A 589 1.30 11.63 40.07
C GLY A 589 -0.20 11.39 39.97
N THR A 590 -0.75 11.62 38.77
CA THR A 590 -1.98 11.04 38.19
C THR A 590 -1.90 11.39 36.70
N GLY A 591 -1.89 10.45 35.75
CA GLY A 591 -3.01 9.57 35.44
C GLY A 591 -3.79 10.18 34.27
N LEU A 592 -3.38 9.89 33.03
CA LEU A 592 -4.17 10.22 31.83
C LEU A 592 -4.70 8.94 31.22
N SER A 593 -6.01 8.78 31.37
CA SER A 593 -6.87 7.80 30.71
C SER A 593 -6.85 8.00 29.18
N PRO A 594 -6.97 6.93 28.39
CA PRO A 594 -7.13 7.01 26.94
C PRO A 594 -8.57 7.43 26.54
N PRO A 595 -8.78 7.97 25.32
CA PRO A 595 -10.09 8.46 24.86
C PRO A 595 -11.05 7.31 24.51
N PRO A 596 -12.38 7.52 24.56
CA PRO A 596 -13.35 6.49 24.20
C PRO A 596 -13.39 6.29 22.69
N CYS A 597 -13.00 5.10 22.26
CA CYS A 597 -13.19 4.58 20.92
C CYS A 597 -14.67 4.19 20.70
N LYS A 598 -15.33 4.83 19.74
CA LYS A 598 -16.60 4.33 19.18
C LYS A 598 -16.28 3.23 18.15
N SER A 599 -16.35 1.99 18.60
CA SER A 599 -16.41 0.81 17.74
C SER A 599 -17.28 -0.22 18.48
N ARG A 600 -18.54 -0.39 18.06
CA ARG A 600 -19.33 -1.56 18.41
C ARG A 600 -18.94 -2.67 17.44
N ARG A 601 -18.05 -3.57 17.87
CA ARG A 601 -18.01 -4.94 17.34
C ARG A 601 -18.21 -5.88 18.52
N LYS A 602 -19.24 -6.72 18.41
CA LYS A 602 -19.47 -7.89 19.27
C LYS A 602 -18.27 -8.83 19.10
N CYS A 603 -17.54 -9.12 20.18
CA CYS A 603 -16.75 -10.33 20.28
C CYS A 603 -17.47 -11.26 21.25
N CYS A 604 -18.03 -12.35 20.74
CA CYS A 604 -18.35 -13.53 21.54
C CYS A 604 -17.03 -14.15 22.00
N TRP A 605 -16.96 -14.46 23.29
CA TRP A 605 -15.91 -15.28 23.87
C TRP A 605 -16.26 -16.74 23.62
N GLU A 606 -15.37 -17.47 22.94
CA GLU A 606 -15.31 -18.92 23.02
C GLU A 606 -14.64 -19.32 24.34
N LEU A 607 -15.43 -19.92 25.23
CA LEU A 607 -14.94 -20.80 26.28
C LEU A 607 -15.74 -22.09 26.17
N GLY A 608 -15.10 -23.12 25.61
CA GLY A 608 -15.64 -24.47 25.62
C GLY A 608 -15.53 -25.08 27.01
N VAL A 609 -16.66 -25.48 27.58
CA VAL A 609 -16.77 -26.63 28.49
C VAL A 609 -18.14 -27.27 28.27
N LEU A 610 -18.15 -28.55 27.88
CA LEU A 610 -19.32 -29.42 27.81
C LEU A 610 -20.08 -29.48 29.15
N ARG A 611 -21.42 -29.43 29.11
CA ARG A 611 -22.30 -30.34 29.87
C ARG A 611 -23.76 -30.22 29.43
N ASP A 612 -24.38 -31.39 29.27
CA ASP A 612 -25.80 -31.66 29.06
C ASP A 612 -26.77 -30.80 29.88
N CYS A 613 -27.89 -30.38 29.28
CA CYS A 613 -29.22 -30.41 29.92
C CYS A 613 -30.39 -30.34 28.91
N ARG A 614 -31.47 -31.04 29.27
CA ARG A 614 -32.61 -31.49 28.45
C ARG A 614 -33.68 -30.43 28.15
N VAL A 615 -34.45 -30.77 27.13
CA VAL A 615 -35.81 -30.37 26.70
C VAL A 615 -36.81 -30.08 27.83
N GLY A 616 -37.66 -29.05 27.64
CA GLY A 616 -38.94 -28.89 28.35
C GLY A 616 -39.75 -27.61 28.06
N GLY A 617 -40.75 -27.68 27.15
CA GLY A 617 -42.16 -27.24 27.35
C GLY A 617 -42.60 -25.76 27.48
N LEU A 618 -43.35 -25.30 26.46
CA LEU A 618 -44.69 -24.63 26.46
C LEU A 618 -45.01 -23.31 27.25
N LEU A 619 -45.13 -22.18 26.51
CA LEU A 619 -46.26 -21.19 26.32
C LEU A 619 -47.08 -20.58 27.53
N PRO A 620 -47.81 -19.43 27.41
CA PRO A 620 -47.66 -18.23 26.53
C PRO A 620 -48.25 -16.83 27.04
N TRP A 621 -48.25 -15.82 26.12
CA TRP A 621 -49.04 -14.55 25.97
C TRP A 621 -48.60 -13.21 26.62
N GLY A 622 -48.57 -12.14 25.79
CA GLY A 622 -48.60 -10.73 26.25
C GLY A 622 -48.09 -9.63 25.28
N GLN A 623 -48.83 -9.38 24.19
CA GLN A 623 -48.94 -8.22 23.27
C GLN A 623 -48.04 -6.96 23.37
N GLY A 624 -47.68 -6.42 22.18
CA GLY A 624 -47.34 -5.00 21.97
C GLY A 624 -46.69 -4.67 20.62
N PHE A 625 -47.50 -4.45 19.57
CA PHE A 625 -47.10 -3.93 18.24
C PHE A 625 -47.09 -2.40 18.22
N TRP A 626 -46.10 -1.76 17.54
CA TRP A 626 -46.27 -0.51 16.77
C TRP A 626 -45.26 -0.46 15.60
N VAL A 627 -45.80 -0.12 14.43
CA VAL A 627 -45.16 0.06 13.10
C VAL A 627 -44.81 1.55 12.89
N PHE A 628 -44.04 1.82 11.81
CA PHE A 628 -43.76 3.08 11.07
C PHE A 628 -42.27 3.48 11.15
N SER A 629 -41.58 3.94 10.11
CA SER A 629 -41.74 3.91 8.65
C SER A 629 -40.41 4.40 8.04
N ASN A 630 -40.09 3.93 6.84
CA ASN A 630 -39.01 4.45 5.99
C ASN A 630 -39.21 5.94 5.68
N LEU A 631 -38.12 6.72 5.68
CA LEU A 631 -38.03 7.97 4.94
C LEU A 631 -36.63 8.12 4.33
N VAL A 632 -36.60 7.94 3.02
CA VAL A 632 -35.50 8.30 2.11
C VAL A 632 -35.79 9.72 1.64
N LEU A 633 -34.79 10.61 1.69
CA LEU A 633 -34.80 11.88 0.97
C LEU A 633 -33.48 11.99 0.21
N TRP A 634 -33.60 11.95 -1.11
CA TRP A 634 -32.67 12.54 -2.07
C TRP A 634 -33.08 13.99 -2.31
N GLU A 635 -32.11 14.88 -2.53
CA GLU A 635 -32.32 16.08 -3.35
C GLU A 635 -30.99 16.54 -3.95
N ASP A 636 -31.09 16.97 -5.21
CA ASP A 636 -30.07 17.14 -6.23
C ASP A 636 -29.41 18.54 -6.29
N GLU A 637 -28.28 18.57 -7.01
CA GLU A 637 -27.76 19.59 -7.93
C GLU A 637 -27.12 20.95 -7.51
N GLU A 638 -25.87 21.07 -8.00
CA GLU A 638 -25.12 22.19 -8.63
C GLU A 638 -24.70 23.47 -7.86
N ILE A 639 -23.40 23.83 -8.01
CA ILE A 639 -22.93 24.98 -8.83
C ILE A 639 -21.39 25.10 -8.73
N TRP A 640 -20.73 25.21 -9.89
CA TRP A 640 -19.33 25.63 -10.06
C TRP A 640 -19.21 27.17 -10.00
N VAL A 641 -18.31 27.71 -9.18
CA VAL A 641 -17.75 29.06 -9.37
C VAL A 641 -16.25 29.06 -9.12
N ASN A 642 -15.52 29.37 -10.19
CA ASN A 642 -14.10 29.69 -10.20
C ASN A 642 -13.94 31.19 -9.90
N LYS A 643 -13.13 31.60 -8.91
CA LYS A 643 -12.47 32.93 -8.90
C LYS A 643 -11.40 33.09 -7.80
N GLU A 644 -10.34 33.75 -8.24
CA GLU A 644 -9.09 34.04 -7.55
C GLU A 644 -9.22 34.93 -6.31
N GLY A 645 -8.32 34.67 -5.35
CA GLY A 645 -7.65 35.62 -4.44
C GLY A 645 -8.48 36.60 -3.62
N PHE A 646 -8.45 36.49 -2.28
CA PHE A 646 -8.44 37.69 -1.40
C PHE A 646 -7.90 37.41 0.01
N LYS A 647 -7.26 38.46 0.54
CA LYS A 647 -6.51 38.62 1.78
C LYS A 647 -7.32 38.35 3.07
N ASN A 648 -6.59 37.90 4.10
CA ASN A 648 -7.00 37.80 5.52
C ASN A 648 -7.86 38.99 5.98
N ARG A 649 -9.03 38.71 6.57
CA ARG A 649 -9.85 39.69 7.30
C ARG A 649 -10.12 39.17 8.71
N VAL A 650 -9.78 39.97 9.71
CA VAL A 650 -10.22 39.81 11.12
C VAL A 650 -11.45 40.70 11.31
N LEU A 651 -12.52 40.14 11.89
CA LEU A 651 -13.73 40.88 12.22
C LEU A 651 -13.54 41.59 13.58
N VAL A 652 -13.54 42.91 13.61
CA VAL A 652 -13.62 43.72 14.84
C VAL A 652 -15.05 44.21 14.96
N CYS A 653 -15.79 43.73 15.97
CA CYS A 653 -17.20 44.06 16.14
C CYS A 653 -17.36 45.28 17.04
N VAL A 654 -17.87 46.39 16.52
CA VAL A 654 -18.10 47.63 17.29
C VAL A 654 -19.49 47.64 17.91
N CYS A 655 -19.58 47.80 19.24
CA CYS A 655 -20.84 48.09 19.92
C CYS A 655 -20.83 49.54 20.44
N GLU A 656 -21.64 50.40 19.82
CA GLU A 656 -22.07 51.68 20.40
C GLU A 656 -23.22 51.44 21.39
N GLY A 657 -23.20 52.19 22.50
CA GLY A 657 -24.15 52.05 23.59
C GLY A 657 -25.52 52.63 23.28
N VAL A 658 -26.57 51.88 23.62
CA VAL A 658 -27.95 52.37 23.61
C VAL A 658 -28.44 52.45 25.05
N LYS A 659 -28.78 53.67 25.48
CA LYS A 659 -29.49 53.94 26.75
C LYS A 659 -30.95 53.49 26.63
N SER A 660 -31.41 52.83 27.68
CA SER A 660 -32.78 52.38 27.92
C SER A 660 -33.80 53.54 27.92
N LEU A 661 -35.04 53.29 27.48
CA LEU A 661 -36.24 53.45 28.33
C LEU A 661 -37.53 52.93 27.68
N LYS A 662 -38.07 51.89 28.34
CA LYS A 662 -39.47 51.51 28.67
C LYS A 662 -40.61 51.50 27.63
N CYS A 663 -41.31 50.35 27.66
CA CYS A 663 -42.71 50.10 27.30
C CYS A 663 -43.69 51.07 27.98
N ASP A 664 -44.71 51.51 27.26
CA ASP A 664 -46.02 50.82 27.13
C ASP A 664 -46.47 50.85 25.66
#